data_AF-T1JAR0-F1
#
_entry.id   AF-T1JAR0-F1
#
_cell.length_a   1.000
_cell.length_b   1.000
_cell.length_c   1.000
_cell.angle_alpha   90.00
_cell.angle_beta   90.00
_cell.angle_gamma   90.00
#
_symmetry.space_group_name_H-M   'P 1'
#
loop_
_entity.id
_entity.type
_entity.pdbx_description
1 polymer ?
#
loop_
_entity_poly.entity_id
_entity_poly.type
_entity_poly.pdbx_seq_one_letter_code
_entity_poly.pdbx_strand_id
1 'polypeptide(L)'
;MQFPLTSRTTLASLRMQSESWSVLFSLVGMATVAIALLMCLLQLVDGGDEKIAGCASLKSGVSLDERKVIIQVHNDQRTSLATGKWNLFPAAANMMKLNWDEKLATKAQEFADGCGREQNGVNLMSIIIINKDLIVTNWTNVIENLWYKGFRQSFTSDLIDNYLSKYDIFSYAPLAWAELYQVGCGFNAYKLAGSSIYHLYMCIYGPTYEEDLDGKSIYQKGQPCSKCPPNSECSTNQSLCDWKIEKIDNFLINSSEIISNKFSVDLPLLSCKFDVVDCTIKSIGVDQWQLHNELETPNEKFYEVGIGRGGNSALFILNGIAPSPNGFACLMLRYRKHVMNGSKSVPLKVFSWSLMGPPIETEIIEDKQHWTHVEIPIQQLKGFSIVFFHLSVPNDPSYTGLVYASLDDFFRIFIRVFVIFSFFIFFLIIFLTLWTICLSCKYARLSPKHTMCRQPSPTCDIHHTGLTRAEKDFILHFHNQLRQKVATGGEKRRNQPPASNMQIMRWDEELAQTAQKHSEQCKFAHDCPKCREVDRFTVGQNVYLRSSTKANEDFSWEKVILAWYDEVALLPASIVNSFNIIPGTLHYTQMVWWDTATIGCGYTYYKDGKFWKKLFVCNYGPNGNWLDEAMYNRGPPCSECPSGSRCSKRYFGLCGIV
;
A
#
# COMPACT_ATOMS: atom_id res chain seq x y z
N MET A 1 71.25 3.66 -29.32
CA MET A 1 70.41 3.61 -28.10
C MET A 1 68.96 3.61 -28.54
N GLN A 2 68.16 2.72 -27.94
CA GLN A 2 66.77 2.43 -28.27
C GLN A 2 65.85 3.66 -28.11
N PHE A 3 64.91 3.83 -29.04
CA PHE A 3 63.68 4.60 -28.83
C PHE A 3 62.58 3.65 -28.32
N PRO A 4 61.83 3.99 -27.25
CA PRO A 4 60.85 3.09 -26.66
C PRO A 4 59.48 3.16 -27.34
N LEU A 5 58.83 1.99 -27.37
CA LEU A 5 57.51 1.67 -27.88
C LEU A 5 56.39 2.36 -27.08
N THR A 6 55.51 3.14 -27.74
CA THR A 6 54.31 3.75 -27.13
C THR A 6 52.98 3.20 -27.68
N SER A 7 52.97 2.26 -28.63
CA SER A 7 51.72 1.78 -29.26
C SER A 7 50.98 0.66 -28.51
N ARG A 8 51.57 0.06 -27.47
CA ARG A 8 50.95 -1.06 -26.72
C ARG A 8 50.02 -0.65 -25.58
N THR A 9 50.10 0.59 -25.08
CA THR A 9 49.35 1.04 -23.89
C THR A 9 47.91 1.47 -24.20
N THR A 10 47.63 2.00 -25.39
CA THR A 10 46.29 2.45 -25.82
C THR A 10 45.33 1.30 -26.15
N LEU A 11 45.83 0.15 -26.61
CA LEU A 11 45.02 -1.04 -26.85
C LEU A 11 44.59 -1.74 -25.55
N ALA A 12 45.40 -1.63 -24.48
CA ALA A 12 45.06 -2.17 -23.17
C ALA A 12 43.95 -1.35 -22.46
N SER A 13 43.95 -0.03 -22.62
CA SER A 13 42.93 0.84 -22.01
C SER A 13 41.54 0.67 -22.64
N LEU A 14 41.46 0.44 -23.96
CA LEU A 14 40.21 0.14 -24.66
C LEU A 14 39.65 -1.25 -24.28
N ARG A 15 40.53 -2.23 -24.02
CA ARG A 15 40.14 -3.57 -23.54
C ARG A 15 39.52 -3.50 -22.14
N MET A 16 40.15 -2.76 -21.22
CA MET A 16 39.64 -2.51 -19.86
C MET A 16 38.27 -1.82 -19.86
N GLN A 17 38.05 -0.81 -20.72
CA GLN A 17 36.75 -0.15 -20.79
C GLN A 17 35.64 -1.09 -21.30
N SER A 18 35.93 -1.98 -22.24
CA SER A 18 34.90 -2.90 -22.77
C SER A 18 34.42 -3.95 -21.77
N GLU A 19 35.30 -4.45 -20.89
CA GLU A 19 34.90 -5.40 -19.83
C GLU A 19 34.05 -4.72 -18.76
N SER A 20 34.33 -3.45 -18.44
CA SER A 20 33.50 -2.67 -17.52
C SER A 20 32.08 -2.45 -18.04
N TRP A 21 31.88 -2.25 -19.35
CA TRP A 21 30.54 -2.12 -19.93
C TRP A 21 29.75 -3.43 -19.90
N SER A 22 30.37 -4.57 -20.22
CA SER A 22 29.68 -5.87 -20.10
C SER A 22 29.23 -6.17 -18.67
N VAL A 23 30.06 -5.83 -17.68
CA VAL A 23 29.71 -5.97 -16.26
C VAL A 23 28.58 -5.00 -15.89
N LEU A 24 28.61 -3.76 -16.38
CA LEU A 24 27.55 -2.78 -16.14
C LEU A 24 26.21 -3.25 -16.72
N PHE A 25 26.18 -3.78 -17.94
CA PHE A 25 24.95 -4.30 -18.56
C PHE A 25 24.42 -5.54 -17.86
N SER A 26 25.29 -6.45 -17.41
CA SER A 26 24.88 -7.59 -16.57
C SER A 26 24.31 -7.13 -15.23
N LEU A 27 24.90 -6.11 -14.60
CA LEU A 27 24.39 -5.52 -13.36
C LEU A 27 23.04 -4.83 -13.56
N VAL A 28 22.85 -4.11 -14.67
CA VAL A 28 21.57 -3.47 -15.02
C VAL A 28 20.50 -4.52 -15.31
N GLY A 29 20.83 -5.60 -16.04
CA GLY A 29 19.91 -6.72 -16.28
C GLY A 29 19.55 -7.49 -14.99
N MET A 30 20.51 -7.69 -14.08
CA MET A 30 20.21 -8.26 -12.77
C MET A 30 19.36 -7.31 -11.91
N ALA A 31 19.60 -5.99 -12.00
CA ALA A 31 18.80 -5.00 -11.30
C ALA A 31 17.36 -4.95 -11.82
N THR A 32 17.12 -5.06 -13.13
CA THR A 32 15.75 -5.08 -13.67
C THR A 32 14.99 -6.35 -13.28
N VAL A 33 15.65 -7.52 -13.27
CA VAL A 33 15.07 -8.77 -12.75
C VAL A 33 14.82 -8.68 -11.25
N ALA A 34 15.76 -8.11 -10.48
CA ALA A 34 15.58 -7.91 -9.04
C ALA A 34 14.43 -6.93 -8.75
N ILE A 35 14.26 -5.87 -9.53
CA ILE A 35 13.12 -4.94 -9.43
C ILE A 35 11.81 -5.66 -9.79
N ALA A 36 11.78 -6.49 -10.84
CA ALA A 36 10.58 -7.25 -11.20
C ALA A 36 10.21 -8.30 -10.13
N LEU A 37 11.21 -9.00 -9.58
CA LEU A 37 11.03 -9.91 -8.45
C LEU A 37 10.63 -9.17 -7.18
N LEU A 38 11.16 -7.97 -6.93
CA LEU A 38 10.76 -7.13 -5.80
C LEU A 38 9.34 -6.60 -5.99
N MET A 39 8.93 -6.22 -7.19
CA MET A 39 7.54 -5.85 -7.51
C MET A 39 6.60 -7.06 -7.37
N CYS A 40 7.04 -8.26 -7.76
CA CYS A 40 6.28 -9.49 -7.56
C CYS A 40 6.21 -9.90 -6.08
N LEU A 41 7.30 -9.72 -5.33
CA LEU A 41 7.35 -9.91 -3.88
C LEU A 41 6.48 -8.88 -3.17
N LEU A 42 6.46 -7.62 -3.62
CA LEU A 42 5.52 -6.61 -3.15
C LEU A 42 4.08 -7.06 -3.44
N GLN A 43 3.77 -7.62 -4.61
CA GLN A 43 2.44 -8.20 -4.88
C GLN A 43 2.11 -9.50 -4.09
N LEU A 44 3.13 -10.28 -3.69
CA LEU A 44 2.97 -11.48 -2.86
C LEU A 44 2.91 -11.17 -1.35
N VAL A 45 3.52 -10.06 -0.93
CA VAL A 45 3.41 -9.46 0.41
C VAL A 45 2.13 -8.62 0.50
N ASP A 46 1.67 -8.04 -0.61
CA ASP A 46 0.37 -7.38 -0.78
C ASP A 46 -0.72 -8.44 -1.00
N GLY A 47 -0.91 -9.31 -0.01
CA GLY A 47 -2.20 -9.95 0.25
C GLY A 47 -3.28 -8.95 0.72
N GLY A 48 -3.13 -7.67 0.41
CA GLY A 48 -4.00 -6.59 0.83
C GLY A 48 -3.25 -5.27 0.83
N ASP A 49 -3.12 -4.65 -0.34
CA ASP A 49 -3.05 -3.19 -0.50
C ASP A 49 -2.98 -2.82 -1.99
N GLU A 50 -4.02 -3.21 -2.72
CA GLU A 50 -4.38 -2.41 -3.89
C GLU A 50 -4.67 -1.01 -3.34
N LYS A 51 -3.90 0.02 -3.73
CA LYS A 51 -4.29 1.42 -3.52
C LYS A 51 -5.57 1.64 -4.35
N ILE A 52 -6.70 1.23 -3.78
CA ILE A 52 -8.02 1.37 -4.40
C ILE A 52 -8.35 2.85 -4.39
N ALA A 53 -8.29 3.46 -5.57
CA ALA A 53 -8.82 4.80 -5.81
C ALA A 53 -10.27 4.87 -5.29
N GLY A 54 -10.53 5.71 -4.29
CA GLY A 54 -11.88 5.86 -3.73
C GLY A 54 -12.03 6.72 -2.47
N CYS A 55 -10.96 7.05 -1.75
CA CYS A 55 -11.04 7.92 -0.57
C CYS A 55 -10.71 9.37 -0.95
N ALA A 56 -11.73 10.16 -1.33
CA ALA A 56 -11.55 11.59 -1.55
C ALA A 56 -11.67 12.34 -0.21
N SER A 57 -10.57 12.41 0.53
CA SER A 57 -10.49 13.12 1.81
C SER A 57 -10.78 14.63 1.64
N LEU A 58 -11.64 15.16 2.50
CA LEU A 58 -12.01 16.57 2.61
C LEU A 58 -11.30 17.25 3.78
N LYS A 59 -11.18 16.55 4.92
CA LYS A 59 -10.40 16.95 6.09
C LYS A 59 -9.84 15.69 6.74
N SER A 60 -8.53 15.62 6.92
CA SER A 60 -7.85 14.51 7.57
C SER A 60 -6.92 15.04 8.67
N GLY A 61 -6.69 14.21 9.70
CA GLY A 61 -5.81 14.53 10.81
C GLY A 61 -6.52 15.01 12.07
N VAL A 62 -5.82 14.87 13.19
CA VAL A 62 -6.21 15.38 14.51
C VAL A 62 -5.21 16.46 14.95
N SER A 63 -5.70 17.70 15.08
CA SER A 63 -4.91 18.86 15.49
C SER A 63 -4.49 18.78 16.96
N LEU A 64 -3.42 19.51 17.34
CA LEU A 64 -2.92 19.53 18.72
C LEU A 64 -3.98 19.91 19.77
N ASP A 65 -4.88 20.83 19.44
CA ASP A 65 -5.96 21.23 20.36
C ASP A 65 -7.05 20.16 20.45
N GLU A 66 -7.38 19.49 19.35
CA GLU A 66 -8.26 18.32 19.38
C GLU A 66 -7.66 17.19 20.23
N ARG A 67 -6.35 16.95 20.17
CA ARG A 67 -5.66 15.96 21.03
C ARG A 67 -5.87 16.25 22.52
N LYS A 68 -5.68 17.51 22.93
CA LYS A 68 -5.92 17.94 24.32
C LYS A 68 -7.36 17.69 24.75
N VAL A 69 -8.33 18.06 23.89
CA VAL A 69 -9.76 17.85 24.13
C VAL A 69 -10.07 16.36 24.28
N ILE A 70 -9.56 15.50 23.39
CA ILE A 70 -9.77 14.05 23.45
C ILE A 70 -9.31 13.48 24.79
N ILE A 71 -8.07 13.79 25.20
CA ILE A 71 -7.49 13.30 26.46
C ILE A 71 -8.31 13.79 27.65
N GLN A 72 -8.65 15.08 27.66
CA GLN A 72 -9.41 15.70 28.74
C GLN A 72 -10.77 15.03 28.90
N VAL A 73 -11.55 14.94 27.82
CA VAL A 73 -12.90 14.36 27.85
C VAL A 73 -12.84 12.89 28.27
N HIS A 74 -11.89 12.10 27.77
CA HIS A 74 -11.74 10.71 28.22
C HIS A 74 -11.44 10.63 29.72
N ASN A 75 -10.50 11.42 30.23
CA ASN A 75 -10.12 11.39 31.64
C ASN A 75 -11.23 11.93 32.55
N ASP A 76 -12.03 12.90 32.11
CA ASP A 76 -13.19 13.41 32.87
C ASP A 76 -14.28 12.32 33.00
N GLN A 77 -14.54 11.56 31.93
CA GLN A 77 -15.48 10.45 31.95
C GLN A 77 -14.94 9.27 32.80
N ARG A 78 -13.65 8.93 32.68
CA ARG A 78 -12.99 7.92 33.54
C ARG A 78 -12.98 8.32 35.01
N THR A 79 -12.76 9.60 35.32
CA THR A 79 -12.86 10.15 36.68
C THR A 79 -14.27 9.96 37.23
N SER A 80 -15.28 10.30 36.42
CA SER A 80 -16.68 10.16 36.81
C SER A 80 -17.08 8.70 37.05
N LEU A 81 -16.52 7.76 36.28
CA LEU A 81 -16.70 6.32 36.51
C LEU A 81 -15.96 5.86 37.77
N ALA A 82 -14.69 6.24 37.94
CA ALA A 82 -13.86 5.86 39.07
C ALA A 82 -14.46 6.32 40.41
N THR A 83 -14.99 7.53 40.45
CA THR A 83 -15.67 8.11 41.62
C THR A 83 -17.10 7.60 41.84
N GLY A 84 -17.63 6.76 40.95
CA GLY A 84 -19.00 6.24 41.03
C GLY A 84 -20.09 7.26 40.73
N LYS A 85 -19.74 8.44 40.19
CA LYS A 85 -20.68 9.56 39.90
C LYS A 85 -21.80 9.18 38.93
N TRP A 86 -21.59 8.15 38.12
CA TRP A 86 -22.56 7.67 37.14
C TRP A 86 -23.74 6.92 37.77
N ASN A 87 -23.66 6.50 39.04
CA ASN A 87 -24.69 5.78 39.80
C ASN A 87 -25.18 4.44 39.21
N LEU A 88 -24.79 4.10 37.98
CA LEU A 88 -25.07 2.82 37.32
C LEU A 88 -23.99 1.77 37.56
N PHE A 89 -22.76 2.21 37.80
CA PHE A 89 -21.60 1.36 37.94
C PHE A 89 -20.89 1.61 39.27
N PRO A 90 -20.31 0.57 39.88
CA PRO A 90 -19.53 0.72 41.10
C PRO A 90 -18.25 1.53 40.84
N ALA A 91 -17.77 2.24 41.87
CA ALA A 91 -16.52 2.98 41.84
C ALA A 91 -15.32 2.07 41.51
N ALA A 92 -14.32 2.63 40.80
CA ALA A 92 -13.14 1.92 40.33
C ALA A 92 -11.89 2.31 41.14
N ALA A 93 -11.20 1.32 41.69
CA ALA A 93 -10.07 1.49 42.59
C ALA A 93 -8.71 1.64 41.88
N ASN A 94 -8.60 1.20 40.62
CA ASN A 94 -7.35 1.07 39.89
C ASN A 94 -7.38 1.75 38.51
N MET A 95 -8.32 2.65 38.26
CA MET A 95 -8.51 3.28 36.95
C MET A 95 -7.31 4.17 36.58
N MET A 96 -6.58 3.81 35.52
CA MET A 96 -5.47 4.62 35.03
C MET A 96 -5.94 5.85 34.26
N LYS A 97 -5.18 6.93 34.36
CA LYS A 97 -5.28 8.11 33.52
C LYS A 97 -4.72 7.82 32.13
N LEU A 98 -5.42 8.25 31.09
CA LEU A 98 -4.98 8.14 29.71
C LEU A 98 -4.08 9.31 29.33
N ASN A 99 -2.94 8.98 28.70
CA ASN A 99 -2.02 9.92 28.08
C ASN A 99 -2.02 9.74 26.55
N TRP A 100 -1.68 10.79 25.81
CA TRP A 100 -1.60 10.69 24.35
C TRP A 100 -0.36 9.90 23.91
N ASP A 101 -0.54 9.01 22.94
CA ASP A 101 0.55 8.27 22.31
C ASP A 101 0.56 8.52 20.79
N GLU A 102 1.66 9.08 20.29
CA GLU A 102 1.80 9.41 18.86
C GLU A 102 1.83 8.17 17.96
N LYS A 103 2.38 7.03 18.42
CA LYS A 103 2.43 5.82 17.61
C LYS A 103 1.03 5.22 17.41
N LEU A 104 0.22 5.22 18.48
CA LEU A 104 -1.18 4.82 18.38
C LEU A 104 -1.98 5.79 17.49
N ALA A 105 -1.69 7.08 17.57
CA ALA A 105 -2.35 8.10 16.76
C ALA A 105 -2.02 7.96 15.26
N THR A 106 -0.75 7.68 14.91
CA THR A 106 -0.35 7.40 13.52
C THR A 106 -1.13 6.23 12.96
N LYS A 107 -1.21 5.10 13.68
CA LYS A 107 -1.98 3.92 13.25
C LYS A 107 -3.46 4.21 13.09
N ALA A 108 -4.06 4.95 14.03
CA ALA A 108 -5.46 5.34 13.96
C ALA A 108 -5.72 6.27 12.76
N GLN A 109 -4.76 7.15 12.43
CA GLN A 109 -4.85 8.05 11.30
C GLN A 109 -4.69 7.33 9.96
N GLU A 110 -3.75 6.38 9.85
CA GLU A 110 -3.60 5.53 8.67
C GLU A 110 -4.90 4.78 8.34
N PHE A 111 -5.55 4.21 9.36
CA PHE A 111 -6.86 3.57 9.20
C PHE A 111 -7.95 4.56 8.75
N ALA A 112 -7.97 5.77 9.32
CA ALA A 112 -8.92 6.81 8.96
C ALA A 112 -8.71 7.29 7.50
N ASP A 113 -7.46 7.44 7.09
CA ASP A 113 -7.07 7.80 5.72
C ASP A 113 -7.39 6.69 4.71
N GLY A 114 -7.39 5.43 5.18
CA GLY A 114 -7.91 4.27 4.45
C GLY A 114 -9.44 4.20 4.34
N CYS A 115 -10.19 5.23 4.78
CA CYS A 115 -11.65 5.25 4.72
C CYS A 115 -12.30 4.05 5.46
N GLY A 116 -11.62 3.50 6.48
CA GLY A 116 -12.10 2.35 7.25
C GLY A 116 -11.93 0.99 6.56
N ARG A 117 -11.16 0.91 5.47
CA ARG A 117 -10.74 -0.34 4.83
C ARG A 117 -9.41 -0.76 5.46
N GLU A 118 -9.37 -1.94 6.09
CA GLU A 118 -8.18 -2.40 6.82
C GLU A 118 -6.96 -2.53 5.90
N GLN A 119 -5.84 -1.95 6.34
CA GLN A 119 -4.50 -2.48 6.11
C GLN A 119 -4.17 -3.46 7.24
N ASN A 120 -3.48 -4.55 6.92
CA ASN A 120 -3.23 -5.66 7.84
C ASN A 120 -2.62 -5.23 9.20
N GLY A 121 -3.15 -5.82 10.28
CA GLY A 121 -2.45 -5.98 11.56
C GLY A 121 -2.67 -4.86 12.57
N VAL A 122 -3.42 -5.14 13.64
CA VAL A 122 -2.95 -5.40 15.02
C VAL A 122 -4.22 -5.68 15.87
N ASN A 123 -4.20 -6.66 16.78
CA ASN A 123 -5.23 -6.88 17.82
C ASN A 123 -5.25 -5.70 18.82
N LEU A 124 -5.71 -4.53 18.39
CA LEU A 124 -5.74 -3.32 19.21
C LEU A 124 -7.13 -3.11 19.81
N MET A 125 -7.16 -2.81 21.11
CA MET A 125 -8.34 -2.23 21.72
C MET A 125 -8.62 -0.88 21.04
N SER A 126 -9.74 -0.82 20.33
CA SER A 126 -10.07 0.34 19.50
C SER A 126 -11.58 0.58 19.48
N ILE A 127 -11.94 1.82 19.20
CA ILE A 127 -13.31 2.25 19.00
C ILE A 127 -13.38 3.08 17.72
N ILE A 128 -14.39 2.80 16.90
CA ILE A 128 -14.54 3.38 15.57
C ILE A 128 -15.99 3.80 15.38
N ILE A 129 -16.19 4.98 14.79
CA ILE A 129 -17.50 5.36 14.27
C ILE A 129 -17.32 5.91 12.86
N ILE A 130 -18.14 5.39 11.93
CA ILE A 130 -18.27 5.90 10.56
C ILE A 130 -19.71 6.31 10.42
N ASN A 131 -19.95 7.57 10.07
CA ASN A 131 -21.32 8.02 9.96
C ASN A 131 -21.49 9.02 8.82
N LYS A 132 -22.63 8.87 8.14
CA LYS A 132 -22.99 9.52 6.90
C LYS A 132 -23.80 10.76 7.21
N ASP A 133 -23.37 11.91 6.71
CA ASP A 133 -24.09 13.18 6.83
C ASP A 133 -24.35 13.63 8.29
N LEU A 134 -23.51 13.17 9.24
CA LEU A 134 -23.57 13.65 10.63
C LEU A 134 -23.28 15.15 10.71
N ILE A 135 -24.15 15.85 11.44
CA ILE A 135 -23.89 17.19 12.00
C ILE A 135 -23.07 17.05 13.30
N VAL A 136 -22.04 16.20 13.32
CA VAL A 136 -21.16 16.07 14.50
C VAL A 136 -19.87 16.81 14.21
N THR A 137 -19.74 17.96 14.84
CA THR A 137 -18.74 18.98 14.49
C THR A 137 -17.44 18.87 15.29
N ASN A 138 -17.37 18.03 16.33
CA ASN A 138 -16.19 17.91 17.20
C ASN A 138 -16.09 16.59 17.98
N TRP A 139 -14.88 16.34 18.50
CA TRP A 139 -14.51 15.17 19.29
C TRP A 139 -15.26 15.02 20.61
N THR A 140 -15.59 16.11 21.31
CA THR A 140 -16.33 16.06 22.58
C THR A 140 -17.66 15.34 22.41
N ASN A 141 -18.44 15.71 21.39
CA ASN A 141 -19.73 15.10 21.15
C ASN A 141 -19.61 13.61 20.76
N VAL A 142 -18.60 13.25 19.97
CA VAL A 142 -18.32 11.84 19.61
C VAL A 142 -18.05 11.02 20.86
N ILE A 143 -17.12 11.48 21.70
CA ILE A 143 -16.67 10.75 22.88
C ILE A 143 -17.80 10.65 23.92
N GLU A 144 -18.45 11.76 24.28
CA GLU A 144 -19.44 11.75 25.37
C GLU A 144 -20.78 11.14 24.96
N ASN A 145 -21.31 11.55 23.81
CA ASN A 145 -22.70 11.30 23.43
C ASN A 145 -22.86 10.10 22.51
N LEU A 146 -21.79 9.62 21.87
CA LEU A 146 -21.84 8.40 21.08
C LEU A 146 -21.13 7.27 21.83
N TRP A 147 -19.86 7.46 22.20
CA TRP A 147 -19.05 6.40 22.79
C TRP A 147 -19.41 6.09 24.24
N TYR A 148 -19.25 7.03 25.16
CA TYR A 148 -19.57 6.79 26.58
C TYR A 148 -21.07 6.63 26.83
N LYS A 149 -21.93 7.25 26.01
CA LYS A 149 -23.37 6.94 26.04
C LYS A 149 -23.65 5.49 25.62
N GLY A 150 -23.03 5.03 24.54
CA GLY A 150 -23.13 3.64 24.10
C GLY A 150 -22.64 2.66 25.17
N PHE A 151 -21.50 2.97 25.81
CA PHE A 151 -20.99 2.22 26.95
C PHE A 151 -22.01 2.14 28.10
N ARG A 152 -22.59 3.27 28.53
CA ARG A 152 -23.63 3.30 29.59
C ARG A 152 -24.85 2.44 29.27
N GLN A 153 -25.23 2.39 28.00
CA GLN A 153 -26.43 1.67 27.56
C GLN A 153 -26.17 0.17 27.39
N SER A 154 -24.91 -0.22 27.15
CA SER A 154 -24.57 -1.59 26.77
C SER A 154 -23.90 -2.40 27.88
N PHE A 155 -23.34 -1.76 28.91
CA PHE A 155 -22.69 -2.43 30.05
C PHE A 155 -23.60 -2.50 31.27
N THR A 156 -23.48 -3.60 32.02
CA THR A 156 -24.08 -3.81 33.34
C THR A 156 -22.97 -3.99 34.39
N SER A 157 -23.31 -3.89 35.67
CA SER A 157 -22.35 -4.17 36.76
C SER A 157 -21.74 -5.58 36.68
N ASP A 158 -22.46 -6.57 36.16
CA ASP A 158 -21.97 -7.94 36.00
C ASP A 158 -20.94 -8.03 34.87
N LEU A 159 -21.16 -7.30 33.77
CA LEU A 159 -20.21 -7.21 32.66
C LEU A 159 -18.93 -6.45 33.04
N ILE A 160 -18.95 -5.64 34.10
CA ILE A 160 -17.73 -5.04 34.68
C ILE A 160 -16.87 -6.12 35.35
N ASP A 161 -17.48 -7.08 36.07
CA ASP A 161 -16.74 -8.13 36.78
C ASP A 161 -16.30 -9.26 35.85
N ASN A 162 -17.14 -9.58 34.88
CA ASN A 162 -16.97 -10.69 33.97
C ASN A 162 -17.18 -10.18 32.53
N TYR A 163 -16.13 -9.54 32.01
CA TYR A 163 -16.12 -9.04 30.64
C TYR A 163 -16.34 -10.20 29.67
N LEU A 164 -17.24 -9.99 28.71
CA LEU A 164 -17.49 -10.93 27.64
C LEU A 164 -17.49 -10.14 26.34
N SER A 165 -16.52 -10.40 25.46
CA SER A 165 -16.46 -9.92 24.06
C SER A 165 -17.68 -10.36 23.22
N LYS A 166 -18.56 -11.15 23.84
CA LYS A 166 -19.77 -11.83 23.39
C LYS A 166 -20.98 -10.92 23.10
N TYR A 167 -20.93 -9.58 23.22
CA TYR A 167 -22.13 -8.74 23.10
C TYR A 167 -22.00 -7.47 22.22
N ASP A 168 -21.15 -7.43 21.19
CA ASP A 168 -20.85 -6.21 20.38
C ASP A 168 -20.28 -5.01 21.17
N ILE A 169 -20.13 -5.16 22.49
CA ILE A 169 -19.57 -4.20 23.44
C ILE A 169 -18.05 -4.11 23.42
N PHE A 170 -17.37 -4.93 22.62
CA PHE A 170 -15.92 -4.87 22.47
C PHE A 170 -15.44 -3.48 22.05
N SER A 171 -16.20 -2.80 21.19
CA SER A 171 -15.89 -1.44 20.76
C SER A 171 -15.87 -0.41 21.91
N TYR A 172 -16.66 -0.61 22.97
CA TYR A 172 -16.78 0.36 24.07
C TYR A 172 -15.95 0.01 25.31
N ALA A 173 -15.53 -1.26 25.46
CA ALA A 173 -14.70 -1.70 26.57
C ALA A 173 -13.41 -0.85 26.80
N PRO A 174 -12.68 -0.40 25.76
CA PRO A 174 -11.47 0.41 25.95
C PRO A 174 -11.70 1.71 26.74
N LEU A 175 -12.92 2.25 26.70
CA LEU A 175 -13.25 3.50 27.39
C LEU A 175 -13.12 3.37 28.92
N ALA A 176 -13.43 2.19 29.46
CA ALA A 176 -13.48 1.92 30.90
C ALA A 176 -12.42 0.95 31.40
N TRP A 177 -11.64 0.32 30.52
CA TRP A 177 -10.61 -0.65 30.94
C TRP A 177 -9.53 0.04 31.79
N ALA A 178 -9.37 -0.40 33.03
CA ALA A 178 -8.57 0.29 34.03
C ALA A 178 -7.08 0.30 33.71
N GLU A 179 -6.56 -0.78 33.10
CA GLU A 179 -5.14 -0.95 32.80
C GLU A 179 -4.67 -0.19 31.56
N LEU A 180 -5.60 0.35 30.76
CA LEU A 180 -5.24 1.22 29.62
C LEU A 180 -4.82 2.60 30.13
N TYR A 181 -3.64 3.04 29.71
CA TYR A 181 -3.06 4.35 30.08
C TYR A 181 -2.58 5.16 28.86
N GLN A 182 -2.74 4.65 27.64
CA GLN A 182 -2.41 5.35 26.40
C GLN A 182 -3.59 5.40 25.44
N VAL A 183 -3.73 6.51 24.71
CA VAL A 183 -4.70 6.68 23.64
C VAL A 183 -4.10 7.46 22.48
N GLY A 184 -4.40 7.05 21.25
CA GLY A 184 -4.10 7.80 20.04
C GLY A 184 -5.24 7.69 19.05
N CYS A 185 -5.60 8.80 18.41
CA CYS A 185 -6.82 8.88 17.60
C CYS A 185 -6.55 9.44 16.21
N GLY A 186 -7.38 9.01 15.27
CA GLY A 186 -7.38 9.43 13.87
C GLY A 186 -8.75 9.96 13.44
N PHE A 187 -8.73 10.87 12.48
CA PHE A 187 -9.93 11.45 11.89
C PHE A 187 -9.80 11.62 10.38
N ASN A 188 -10.87 11.29 9.67
CA ASN A 188 -11.00 11.64 8.27
C ASN A 188 -12.47 11.92 7.91
N ALA A 189 -12.71 13.05 7.24
CA ALA A 189 -13.95 13.36 6.56
C ALA A 189 -13.74 13.16 5.06
N TYR A 190 -14.52 12.30 4.42
CA TYR A 190 -14.31 11.90 3.02
C TYR A 190 -15.61 11.70 2.26
N LYS A 191 -15.52 11.67 0.94
CA LYS A 191 -16.64 11.26 0.05
C LYS A 191 -16.38 9.88 -0.52
N LEU A 192 -17.39 9.01 -0.44
CA LEU A 192 -17.49 7.79 -1.24
C LEU A 192 -18.47 8.07 -2.38
N ALA A 193 -18.14 7.60 -3.60
CA ALA A 193 -18.89 7.80 -4.85
C ALA A 193 -20.36 8.26 -4.64
N GLY A 194 -20.60 9.57 -4.76
CA GLY A 194 -21.85 10.23 -4.38
C GLY A 194 -21.63 11.64 -3.79
N SER A 195 -22.69 12.27 -3.30
CA SER A 195 -22.68 13.65 -2.73
C SER A 195 -22.62 13.71 -1.19
N SER A 196 -22.74 12.59 -0.49
CA SER A 196 -22.70 12.53 0.99
C SER A 196 -21.27 12.61 1.55
N ILE A 197 -21.13 13.20 2.73
CA ILE A 197 -19.86 13.31 3.45
C ILE A 197 -19.88 12.32 4.62
N TYR A 198 -18.88 11.45 4.67
CA TYR A 198 -18.65 10.53 5.78
C TYR A 198 -17.65 11.16 6.74
N HIS A 199 -17.91 11.03 8.04
CA HIS A 199 -16.95 11.37 9.08
C HIS A 199 -16.56 10.08 9.81
N LEU A 200 -15.26 9.77 9.80
CA LEU A 200 -14.67 8.64 10.50
C LEU A 200 -13.85 9.16 11.66
N TYR A 201 -14.25 8.73 12.86
CA TYR A 201 -13.51 8.97 14.11
C TYR A 201 -13.07 7.62 14.65
N MET A 202 -11.79 7.51 15.01
CA MET A 202 -11.24 6.29 15.61
C MET A 202 -10.25 6.63 16.70
N CYS A 203 -10.29 5.86 17.80
CA CYS A 203 -9.22 5.85 18.79
C CYS A 203 -8.73 4.42 19.01
N ILE A 204 -7.43 4.33 19.26
CA ILE A 204 -6.68 3.13 19.62
C ILE A 204 -6.13 3.34 21.02
N TYR A 205 -6.21 2.31 21.85
CA TYR A 205 -5.78 2.36 23.25
C TYR A 205 -4.66 1.36 23.53
N GLY A 206 -3.80 1.72 24.48
CA GLY A 206 -2.66 0.91 24.92
C GLY A 206 -2.58 0.80 26.45
N PRO A 207 -1.91 -0.25 26.96
CA PRO A 207 -1.08 -1.22 26.23
C PRO A 207 -1.92 -2.27 25.47
N THR A 208 -1.30 -2.94 24.49
CA THR A 208 -1.95 -3.95 23.66
C THR A 208 -2.10 -5.27 24.42
N TYR A 209 -3.28 -5.90 24.34
CA TYR A 209 -3.49 -7.21 24.94
C TYR A 209 -3.29 -8.30 23.89
N GLU A 210 -2.37 -9.24 24.17
CA GLU A 210 -2.21 -10.46 23.37
C GLU A 210 -3.10 -11.61 23.89
N GLU A 211 -3.67 -11.46 25.09
CA GLU A 211 -4.45 -12.49 25.77
C GLU A 211 -5.97 -12.33 25.59
N ASP A 212 -6.70 -13.44 25.72
CA ASP A 212 -8.17 -13.44 25.80
C ASP A 212 -8.65 -12.61 27.01
N LEU A 213 -9.52 -11.64 26.75
CA LEU A 213 -10.07 -10.75 27.76
C LEU A 213 -11.37 -11.30 28.38
N ASP A 214 -11.98 -12.33 27.79
CA ASP A 214 -13.21 -12.93 28.31
C ASP A 214 -12.99 -13.50 29.71
N GLY A 215 -13.90 -13.20 30.63
CA GLY A 215 -13.78 -13.61 32.03
C GLY A 215 -13.02 -12.63 32.93
N LYS A 216 -12.34 -11.62 32.35
CA LYS A 216 -11.58 -10.63 33.13
C LYS A 216 -12.49 -9.49 33.59
N SER A 217 -12.12 -8.83 34.68
CA SER A 217 -12.83 -7.62 35.14
C SER A 217 -12.26 -6.39 34.45
N ILE A 218 -13.13 -5.46 34.01
CA ILE A 218 -12.75 -4.22 33.32
C ILE A 218 -11.97 -3.30 34.26
N TYR A 219 -12.36 -3.27 35.54
CA TYR A 219 -11.65 -2.57 36.60
C TYR A 219 -11.96 -3.22 37.95
N GLN A 220 -11.11 -2.95 38.94
CA GLN A 220 -11.33 -3.44 40.31
C GLN A 220 -12.24 -2.50 41.07
N LYS A 221 -13.30 -3.03 41.68
CA LYS A 221 -14.24 -2.23 42.47
C LYS A 221 -13.59 -1.73 43.78
N GLY A 222 -13.87 -0.49 44.14
CA GLY A 222 -13.42 0.11 45.41
C GLY A 222 -13.28 1.62 45.34
N GLN A 223 -12.77 2.21 46.43
CA GLN A 223 -12.54 3.66 46.49
C GLN A 223 -11.51 4.09 45.42
N PRO A 224 -11.70 5.24 44.76
CA PRO A 224 -10.76 5.73 43.75
C PRO A 224 -9.32 5.67 44.24
N CYS A 225 -8.41 5.20 43.38
CA CYS A 225 -6.99 5.04 43.64
C CYS A 225 -6.60 4.10 44.81
N SER A 226 -7.53 3.42 45.47
CA SER A 226 -7.19 2.52 46.59
C SER A 226 -6.40 1.27 46.16
N LYS A 227 -6.35 0.97 44.86
CA LYS A 227 -5.63 -0.17 44.28
C LYS A 227 -4.84 0.21 43.03
N CYS A 228 -4.21 1.38 43.03
CA CYS A 228 -3.37 1.78 41.91
C CYS A 228 -2.26 0.76 41.62
N PRO A 229 -1.93 0.51 40.33
CA PRO A 229 -0.84 -0.38 39.95
C PRO A 229 0.52 0.00 40.62
N PRO A 230 1.45 -0.95 40.78
CA PRO A 230 2.80 -0.66 41.28
C PRO A 230 3.46 0.46 40.45
N ASN A 231 4.23 1.35 41.09
CA ASN A 231 4.88 2.51 40.45
C ASN A 231 3.93 3.60 39.91
N SER A 232 2.64 3.55 40.26
CA SER A 232 1.70 4.64 40.01
C SER A 232 1.25 5.29 41.33
N GLU A 233 0.68 6.48 41.24
CA GLU A 233 0.11 7.23 42.36
C GLU A 233 -1.23 7.85 42.00
N CYS A 234 -2.01 8.27 43.00
CA CYS A 234 -3.27 8.93 42.73
C CYS A 234 -3.04 10.37 42.27
N SER A 235 -3.52 10.69 41.07
CA SER A 235 -3.63 12.07 40.61
C SER A 235 -4.62 12.81 41.50
N THR A 236 -4.11 13.73 42.34
CA THR A 236 -4.86 14.45 43.37
C THR A 236 -6.06 15.23 42.83
N ASN A 237 -6.04 15.59 41.53
CA ASN A 237 -7.09 16.40 40.90
C ASN A 237 -8.13 15.58 40.14
N GLN A 238 -7.82 14.33 39.77
CA GLN A 238 -8.66 13.52 38.88
C GLN A 238 -9.12 12.20 39.51
N SER A 239 -8.63 11.81 40.69
CA SER A 239 -8.99 10.52 41.31
C SER A 239 -8.73 9.32 40.39
N LEU A 240 -7.69 9.43 39.54
CA LEU A 240 -7.19 8.40 38.64
C LEU A 240 -5.76 8.04 39.02
N CYS A 241 -5.36 6.80 38.79
CA CYS A 241 -3.97 6.37 38.93
C CYS A 241 -3.14 6.94 37.78
N ASP A 242 -1.98 7.51 38.09
CA ASP A 242 -1.03 8.08 37.12
C ASP A 242 0.36 7.54 37.41
N TRP A 243 1.16 7.29 36.37
CA TRP A 243 2.51 6.79 36.57
C TRP A 243 3.36 7.84 37.29
N LYS A 244 4.16 7.41 38.26
CA LYS A 244 5.10 8.31 38.93
C LYS A 244 6.10 8.81 37.89
N ILE A 245 6.08 10.11 37.60
CA ILE A 245 7.09 10.73 36.76
C ILE A 245 8.38 10.74 37.58
N GLU A 246 9.34 9.86 37.25
CA GLU A 246 10.72 10.13 37.64
C GLU A 246 11.11 11.46 36.99
N LYS A 247 11.42 12.46 37.81
CA LYS A 247 11.94 13.75 37.33
C LYS A 247 13.22 13.50 36.54
N ILE A 248 13.10 13.36 35.23
CA ILE A 248 14.21 13.59 34.32
C ILE A 248 14.25 15.11 34.12
N ASP A 249 15.04 15.77 34.95
CA ASP A 249 15.42 17.16 34.71
C ASP A 249 16.16 17.26 33.36
N ASN A 250 15.73 18.23 32.55
CA ASN A 250 16.41 18.79 31.39
C ASN A 250 16.58 17.92 30.13
N PHE A 251 15.63 18.08 29.19
CA PHE A 251 16.00 18.22 27.78
C PHE A 251 15.03 19.17 27.05
N LEU A 252 15.31 20.47 27.14
CA LEU A 252 14.72 21.49 26.26
C LEU A 252 15.35 21.33 24.86
N ILE A 253 14.58 20.84 23.89
CA ILE A 253 14.96 20.95 22.47
C ILE A 253 14.23 22.14 21.87
N ASN A 254 14.99 23.20 21.58
CA ASN A 254 14.58 24.34 20.77
C ASN A 254 14.21 23.87 19.35
N SER A 255 12.94 23.99 18.98
CA SER A 255 12.50 23.90 17.59
C SER A 255 12.35 25.31 17.02
N SER A 256 13.42 25.86 16.46
CA SER A 256 13.35 27.06 15.63
C SER A 256 14.50 27.08 14.64
N GLU A 257 14.35 26.45 13.48
CA GLU A 257 15.05 26.88 12.27
C GLU A 257 14.47 26.27 10.99
N ILE A 258 14.45 27.11 9.94
CA ILE A 258 14.18 26.82 8.53
C ILE A 258 12.70 26.80 8.12
N ILE A 259 12.22 27.95 7.61
CA ILE A 259 11.70 28.12 6.23
C ILE A 259 11.66 29.64 5.97
N SER A 260 12.62 30.13 5.18
CA SER A 260 12.40 31.29 4.33
C SER A 260 13.32 31.19 3.12
N ASN A 261 12.75 31.11 1.92
CA ASN A 261 13.20 31.97 0.84
C ASN A 261 12.19 32.04 -0.30
N LYS A 262 11.99 33.29 -0.73
CA LYS A 262 11.09 33.82 -1.75
C LYS A 262 11.50 33.37 -3.16
N PHE A 263 10.50 33.26 -4.04
CA PHE A 263 10.69 33.45 -5.49
C PHE A 263 9.81 34.60 -5.96
N SER A 264 10.40 35.54 -6.69
CA SER A 264 9.72 36.43 -7.63
C SER A 264 10.75 36.97 -8.62
N VAL A 265 10.41 36.96 -9.93
CA VAL A 265 10.34 38.11 -10.85
C VAL A 265 10.41 37.62 -12.32
N ASP A 266 9.59 38.28 -13.15
CA ASP A 266 9.27 38.04 -14.56
C ASP A 266 10.27 38.60 -15.63
N LEU A 267 10.19 38.01 -16.85
CA LEU A 267 10.42 38.52 -18.24
C LEU A 267 11.86 38.76 -18.78
N PRO A 268 12.16 38.76 -20.13
CA PRO A 268 11.34 38.57 -21.36
C PRO A 268 11.89 37.54 -22.42
N LEU A 269 11.16 37.40 -23.55
CA LEU A 269 11.44 36.58 -24.74
C LEU A 269 12.52 37.16 -25.69
N LEU A 270 13.52 36.34 -26.03
CA LEU A 270 14.46 36.34 -27.18
C LEU A 270 15.06 37.67 -27.72
N SER A 271 16.37 37.82 -27.48
CA SER A 271 17.34 38.56 -28.32
C SER A 271 18.72 37.91 -28.13
N CYS A 272 19.32 37.36 -29.19
CA CYS A 272 20.65 36.72 -29.12
C CYS A 272 21.75 37.77 -29.26
N LYS A 273 22.26 38.25 -28.12
CA LYS A 273 23.64 38.74 -27.99
C LYS A 273 24.35 37.85 -26.98
N PHE A 274 25.40 37.17 -27.42
CA PHE A 274 26.29 36.42 -26.53
C PHE A 274 27.15 37.43 -25.76
N ASP A 275 26.88 37.59 -24.47
CA ASP A 275 27.90 38.02 -23.52
C ASP A 275 28.53 36.76 -22.92
N VAL A 276 29.83 36.60 -23.17
CA VAL A 276 30.60 35.38 -22.91
C VAL A 276 31.02 35.36 -21.45
N VAL A 277 30.35 34.55 -20.61
CA VAL A 277 30.87 34.27 -19.25
C VAL A 277 30.88 32.79 -18.83
N ASP A 278 30.03 31.89 -19.37
CA ASP A 278 29.91 30.52 -18.78
C ASP A 278 30.04 29.31 -19.73
N CYS A 279 30.86 29.40 -20.79
CA CYS A 279 31.21 28.21 -21.59
C CYS A 279 32.50 27.55 -21.08
N THR A 280 32.37 26.42 -20.35
CA THR A 280 33.53 25.61 -19.96
C THR A 280 33.98 24.72 -21.13
N ILE A 281 35.14 25.03 -21.72
CA ILE A 281 35.76 24.24 -22.79
C ILE A 281 36.74 23.23 -22.16
N LYS A 282 36.68 21.96 -22.58
CA LYS A 282 37.69 20.93 -22.26
C LYS A 282 38.32 20.41 -23.55
N SER A 283 39.59 20.02 -23.54
CA SER A 283 40.31 19.46 -24.69
C SER A 283 40.99 18.12 -24.35
N ILE A 284 41.09 17.21 -25.34
CA ILE A 284 41.84 15.95 -25.26
C ILE A 284 42.55 15.73 -26.61
N GLY A 285 43.88 15.63 -26.62
CA GLY A 285 44.69 15.48 -27.82
C GLY A 285 46.16 15.81 -27.57
N VAL A 286 47.05 15.46 -28.50
CA VAL A 286 48.53 15.47 -28.33
C VAL A 286 49.11 16.88 -28.10
N ASP A 287 48.35 17.94 -28.43
CA ASP A 287 48.68 19.34 -28.13
C ASP A 287 47.50 20.02 -27.42
N GLN A 288 47.76 20.70 -26.29
CA GLN A 288 46.73 21.38 -25.50
C GLN A 288 46.34 22.72 -26.13
N TRP A 289 45.03 22.99 -26.22
CA TRP A 289 44.52 24.31 -26.63
C TRP A 289 44.89 25.37 -25.60
N GLN A 290 45.49 26.47 -26.06
CA GLN A 290 45.94 27.58 -25.21
C GLN A 290 45.04 28.80 -25.41
N LEU A 291 44.71 29.49 -24.32
CA LEU A 291 43.89 30.71 -24.34
C LEU A 291 44.79 31.93 -24.52
N HIS A 292 44.48 32.77 -25.51
CA HIS A 292 45.20 34.00 -25.83
C HIS A 292 44.24 35.21 -25.84
N ASN A 293 44.80 36.40 -25.67
CA ASN A 293 44.09 37.67 -25.85
C ASN A 293 44.42 38.23 -27.24
N GLU A 294 43.44 38.84 -27.90
CA GLU A 294 43.66 39.48 -29.19
C GLU A 294 44.50 40.76 -29.05
N LEU A 295 45.52 40.90 -29.91
CA LEU A 295 46.47 42.01 -29.87
C LEU A 295 45.83 43.35 -30.28
N GLU A 296 44.79 43.32 -31.10
CA GLU A 296 44.11 44.51 -31.64
C GLU A 296 42.83 44.88 -30.86
N THR A 297 42.24 43.93 -30.13
CA THR A 297 41.02 44.09 -29.31
C THR A 297 41.21 43.42 -27.94
N PRO A 298 41.72 44.14 -26.91
CA PRO A 298 42.19 43.54 -25.64
C PRO A 298 41.14 42.78 -24.81
N ASN A 299 39.85 42.92 -25.14
CA ASN A 299 38.74 42.27 -24.46
C ASN A 299 38.27 40.98 -25.15
N GLU A 300 38.79 40.65 -26.34
CA GLU A 300 38.45 39.42 -27.06
C GLU A 300 39.50 38.33 -26.77
N LYS A 301 39.01 37.16 -26.37
CA LYS A 301 39.82 35.97 -26.05
C LYS A 301 39.61 34.90 -27.10
N PHE A 302 40.68 34.23 -27.53
CA PHE A 302 40.62 33.14 -28.50
C PHE A 302 41.47 31.94 -28.04
N TYR A 303 41.14 30.75 -28.55
CA TYR A 303 41.91 29.53 -28.29
C TYR A 303 42.76 29.16 -29.50
N GLU A 304 44.02 28.79 -29.27
CA GLU A 304 44.98 28.37 -30.29
C GLU A 304 45.41 26.91 -30.08
N VAL A 305 45.60 26.16 -31.18
CA VAL A 305 46.13 24.79 -31.16
C VAL A 305 47.01 24.54 -32.38
N GLY A 306 48.13 23.84 -32.17
CA GLY A 306 48.95 23.31 -33.26
C GLY A 306 48.34 22.02 -33.80
N ILE A 307 48.22 21.89 -35.13
CA ILE A 307 47.76 20.64 -35.77
C ILE A 307 48.83 20.17 -36.74
N GLY A 308 49.47 19.04 -36.43
CA GLY A 308 50.46 18.38 -37.28
C GLY A 308 49.85 17.71 -38.52
N ARG A 309 50.70 17.23 -39.43
CA ARG A 309 50.31 16.58 -40.69
C ARG A 309 49.56 15.26 -40.41
N GLY A 310 48.32 15.13 -40.89
CA GLY A 310 47.43 13.98 -40.59
C GLY A 310 46.87 13.97 -39.16
N GLY A 311 47.12 15.05 -38.39
CA GLY A 311 46.65 15.22 -37.02
C GLY A 311 45.20 15.67 -36.93
N ASN A 312 44.65 15.52 -35.73
CA ASN A 312 43.26 15.81 -35.38
C ASN A 312 43.21 16.64 -34.09
N SER A 313 42.25 17.55 -34.01
CA SER A 313 41.94 18.27 -32.76
C SER A 313 40.44 18.43 -32.57
N ALA A 314 39.97 18.42 -31.33
CA ALA A 314 38.55 18.49 -31.00
C ALA A 314 38.28 19.53 -29.91
N LEU A 315 37.16 20.25 -30.08
CA LEU A 315 36.63 21.22 -29.12
C LEU A 315 35.32 20.68 -28.52
N PHE A 316 35.21 20.70 -27.19
CA PHE A 316 34.04 20.23 -26.45
C PHE A 316 33.29 21.42 -25.83
N ILE A 317 31.98 21.50 -26.08
CA ILE A 317 31.09 22.51 -25.50
C ILE A 317 30.14 21.82 -24.53
N LEU A 318 30.26 22.15 -23.23
CA LEU A 318 29.59 21.41 -22.15
C LEU A 318 28.31 22.06 -21.62
N ASN A 319 27.99 23.32 -21.97
CA ASN A 319 26.80 24.03 -21.48
C ASN A 319 26.20 24.94 -22.56
N GLY A 320 25.43 24.35 -23.49
CA GLY A 320 24.69 25.12 -24.49
C GLY A 320 23.32 25.58 -23.97
N ILE A 321 22.92 26.81 -24.25
CA ILE A 321 21.55 27.29 -23.97
C ILE A 321 20.60 26.57 -24.93
N ALA A 322 19.59 25.87 -24.38
CA ALA A 322 18.62 25.14 -25.20
C ALA A 322 17.72 26.12 -25.98
N PRO A 323 17.55 25.94 -27.30
CA PRO A 323 16.54 26.70 -28.04
C PRO A 323 15.12 26.30 -27.61
N SER A 324 14.15 27.18 -27.88
CA SER A 324 12.73 26.88 -27.68
C SER A 324 12.34 25.59 -28.42
N PRO A 325 11.29 24.86 -27.99
CA PRO A 325 10.88 23.58 -28.57
C PRO A 325 10.72 23.57 -30.11
N ASN A 326 10.50 24.74 -30.71
CA ASN A 326 10.31 24.92 -32.16
C ASN A 326 11.37 25.84 -32.82
N GLY A 327 12.47 26.17 -32.13
CA GLY A 327 13.53 27.06 -32.64
C GLY A 327 14.72 26.32 -33.23
N PHE A 328 15.34 26.89 -34.27
CA PHE A 328 16.67 26.51 -34.74
C PHE A 328 17.72 27.34 -34.00
N ALA A 329 18.74 26.70 -33.44
CA ALA A 329 19.93 27.37 -32.93
C ALA A 329 21.09 27.17 -33.91
N CYS A 330 21.92 28.19 -34.14
CA CYS A 330 23.16 28.07 -34.89
C CYS A 330 24.34 28.36 -33.96
N LEU A 331 25.32 27.46 -33.91
CA LEU A 331 26.63 27.75 -33.31
C LEU A 331 27.50 28.38 -34.38
N MET A 332 27.91 29.64 -34.16
CA MET A 332 28.88 30.32 -35.02
C MET A 332 30.27 30.19 -34.41
N LEU A 333 31.20 29.60 -35.15
CA LEU A 333 32.62 29.55 -34.79
C LEU A 333 33.41 30.41 -35.76
N ARG A 334 34.27 31.28 -35.22
CA ARG A 334 35.25 32.05 -36.01
C ARG A 334 36.62 31.44 -35.79
N TYR A 335 37.36 31.19 -36.87
CA TYR A 335 38.76 30.75 -36.76
C TYR A 335 39.64 31.44 -37.78
N ARG A 336 40.94 31.53 -37.48
CA ARG A 336 41.98 32.00 -38.38
C ARG A 336 43.07 30.95 -38.47
N LYS A 337 43.62 30.74 -39.67
CA LYS A 337 44.69 29.78 -39.90
C LYS A 337 46.02 30.51 -40.08
N HIS A 338 46.97 30.26 -39.18
CA HIS A 338 48.36 30.69 -39.36
C HIS A 338 49.19 29.53 -39.90
N VAL A 339 49.85 29.75 -41.05
CA VAL A 339 50.77 28.77 -41.64
C VAL A 339 52.20 29.22 -41.37
N MET A 340 52.95 28.42 -40.61
CA MET A 340 54.37 28.66 -40.37
C MET A 340 55.15 28.46 -41.69
N ASN A 341 56.00 29.44 -42.05
CA ASN A 341 56.97 29.36 -43.16
C ASN A 341 56.42 29.21 -44.60
N GLY A 342 55.38 29.96 -44.98
CA GLY A 342 55.04 30.17 -46.40
C GLY A 342 54.63 28.91 -47.20
N SER A 343 54.28 27.83 -46.50
CA SER A 343 53.84 26.58 -47.13
C SER A 343 52.37 26.67 -47.61
N LYS A 344 52.00 25.91 -48.66
CA LYS A 344 50.63 25.92 -49.21
C LYS A 344 49.62 25.46 -48.16
N SER A 345 48.56 26.24 -47.98
CA SER A 345 47.46 25.95 -47.05
C SER A 345 46.78 24.61 -47.40
N VAL A 346 46.91 23.59 -46.53
CA VAL A 346 46.12 22.34 -46.61
C VAL A 346 44.65 22.62 -46.21
N PRO A 347 43.63 22.16 -46.96
CA PRO A 347 42.22 22.40 -46.60
C PRO A 347 41.87 21.75 -45.24
N LEU A 348 41.22 22.53 -44.38
CA LEU A 348 40.70 22.08 -43.09
C LEU A 348 39.27 21.61 -43.28
N LYS A 349 38.92 20.43 -42.77
CA LYS A 349 37.53 19.97 -42.73
C LYS A 349 36.99 20.10 -41.30
N VAL A 350 35.76 20.60 -41.19
CA VAL A 350 35.05 20.72 -39.92
C VAL A 350 33.88 19.75 -39.90
N PHE A 351 33.83 18.92 -38.86
CA PHE A 351 32.72 18.02 -38.63
C PHE A 351 32.03 18.39 -37.32
N SER A 352 30.70 18.35 -37.33
CA SER A 352 29.87 18.55 -36.14
C SER A 352 29.08 17.30 -35.81
N TRP A 353 28.87 17.05 -34.51
CA TRP A 353 28.17 15.87 -34.05
C TRP A 353 27.21 16.18 -32.89
N SER A 354 25.94 15.79 -33.05
CA SER A 354 24.92 15.78 -32.00
C SER A 354 24.69 14.36 -31.48
N LEU A 355 24.38 14.23 -30.19
CA LEU A 355 24.29 12.96 -29.43
C LEU A 355 23.42 11.88 -30.09
N MET A 356 22.47 12.26 -30.96
CA MET A 356 21.52 11.34 -31.59
C MET A 356 21.52 11.36 -33.13
N GLY A 357 22.56 11.90 -33.78
CA GLY A 357 22.67 11.95 -35.25
C GLY A 357 24.02 11.46 -35.79
N PRO A 358 24.15 11.12 -37.08
CA PRO A 358 25.45 10.87 -37.71
C PRO A 358 26.28 12.18 -37.77
N PRO A 359 27.62 12.11 -37.83
CA PRO A 359 28.47 13.29 -38.01
C PRO A 359 28.19 13.96 -39.36
N ILE A 360 28.10 15.29 -39.37
CA ILE A 360 27.82 16.09 -40.56
C ILE A 360 29.06 16.93 -40.87
N GLU A 361 29.59 16.82 -42.09
CA GLU A 361 30.61 17.75 -42.60
C GLU A 361 29.96 19.13 -42.75
N THR A 362 30.50 20.12 -42.05
CA THR A 362 29.91 21.47 -42.02
C THR A 362 30.57 22.35 -43.08
N GLU A 363 29.75 23.06 -43.84
CA GLU A 363 30.22 23.98 -44.86
C GLU A 363 30.95 25.18 -44.22
N ILE A 364 32.08 25.56 -44.82
CA ILE A 364 32.91 26.67 -44.37
C ILE A 364 32.51 27.90 -45.18
N ILE A 365 32.09 28.97 -44.50
CA ILE A 365 31.70 30.23 -45.13
C ILE A 365 32.87 31.21 -44.97
N GLU A 366 33.56 31.51 -46.07
CA GLU A 366 34.67 32.45 -46.06
C GLU A 366 34.18 33.90 -45.98
N ASP A 367 34.48 34.58 -44.87
CA ASP A 367 34.28 36.02 -44.75
C ASP A 367 35.49 36.75 -45.35
N LYS A 368 35.25 37.82 -46.09
CA LYS A 368 36.26 38.44 -46.97
C LYS A 368 37.30 39.29 -46.24
N GLN A 369 37.36 39.27 -44.91
CA GLN A 369 38.44 39.88 -44.13
C GLN A 369 38.83 39.05 -42.90
N HIS A 370 39.92 38.29 -43.04
CA HIS A 370 40.81 37.73 -42.00
C HIS A 370 40.26 36.60 -41.11
N TRP A 371 38.97 36.53 -40.85
CA TRP A 371 38.34 35.46 -40.06
C TRP A 371 37.43 34.58 -40.91
N THR A 372 37.55 33.26 -40.79
CA THR A 372 36.66 32.30 -41.44
C THR A 372 35.58 31.85 -40.47
N HIS A 373 34.35 31.75 -40.94
CA HIS A 373 33.20 31.39 -40.11
C HIS A 373 32.64 30.02 -40.49
N VAL A 374 32.19 29.29 -39.48
CA VAL A 374 31.47 28.03 -39.65
C VAL A 374 30.16 28.15 -38.89
N GLU A 375 29.07 27.93 -39.62
CA GLU A 375 27.73 27.91 -39.06
C GLU A 375 27.29 26.45 -38.89
N ILE A 376 27.12 26.03 -37.63
CA ILE A 376 26.65 24.69 -37.30
C ILE A 376 25.19 24.79 -36.88
N PRO A 377 24.22 24.32 -37.69
CA PRO A 377 22.83 24.26 -37.28
C PRO A 377 22.64 23.15 -36.24
N ILE A 378 22.13 23.50 -35.05
CA ILE A 378 21.87 22.55 -33.96
C ILE A 378 20.37 22.49 -33.70
N GLN A 379 19.74 21.41 -34.15
CA GLN A 379 18.42 21.01 -33.66
C GLN A 379 18.60 20.36 -32.29
N GLN A 380 18.24 21.08 -31.22
CA GLN A 380 18.28 20.67 -29.81
C GLN A 380 19.67 20.42 -29.21
N LEU A 381 20.19 21.43 -28.50
CA LEU A 381 21.26 21.24 -27.52
C LEU A 381 20.67 20.64 -26.22
N LYS A 382 20.48 19.32 -26.18
CA LYS A 382 20.36 18.60 -24.89
C LYS A 382 21.68 17.87 -24.64
N GLY A 383 22.55 18.47 -23.83
CA GLY A 383 23.80 17.88 -23.39
C GLY A 383 25.03 18.37 -24.17
N PHE A 384 25.98 17.47 -24.45
CA PHE A 384 27.30 17.81 -24.99
C PHE A 384 27.28 18.00 -26.52
N SER A 385 28.15 18.87 -27.06
CA SER A 385 28.44 18.94 -28.50
C SER A 385 29.95 18.92 -28.76
N ILE A 386 30.38 18.20 -29.81
CA ILE A 386 31.79 18.10 -30.24
C ILE A 386 31.96 18.71 -31.63
N VAL A 387 33.00 19.51 -31.79
CA VAL A 387 33.47 20.02 -33.09
C VAL A 387 34.87 19.46 -33.35
N PHE A 388 35.05 18.83 -34.52
CA PHE A 388 36.30 18.16 -34.89
C PHE A 388 36.98 18.86 -36.07
N PHE A 389 38.29 19.04 -35.97
CA PHE A 389 39.14 19.63 -37.00
C PHE A 389 40.12 18.56 -37.53
N HIS A 390 40.03 18.25 -38.82
CA HIS A 390 40.88 17.25 -39.49
C HIS A 390 41.69 17.87 -40.64
N LEU A 391 42.98 17.52 -40.71
CA LEU A 391 43.89 17.95 -41.77
C LEU A 391 44.10 16.83 -42.80
N SER A 392 43.39 16.88 -43.93
CA SER A 392 43.40 15.86 -44.98
C SER A 392 44.68 15.88 -45.82
N VAL A 393 45.30 14.72 -46.10
CA VAL A 393 46.45 14.58 -47.00
C VAL A 393 46.09 13.69 -48.20
N PRO A 394 46.28 14.12 -49.46
CA PRO A 394 46.08 13.25 -50.62
C PRO A 394 47.29 12.33 -50.85
N ASN A 395 47.02 11.02 -50.99
CA ASN A 395 47.87 9.95 -51.54
C ASN A 395 49.10 9.46 -50.73
N ASP A 396 48.90 8.56 -49.76
CA ASP A 396 49.96 7.71 -49.18
C ASP A 396 49.54 6.20 -49.21
N PRO A 397 50.33 5.27 -49.80
CA PRO A 397 49.99 3.85 -49.97
C PRO A 397 50.00 3.00 -48.69
N SER A 398 50.37 3.55 -47.53
CA SER A 398 50.34 2.86 -46.23
C SER A 398 48.92 2.57 -45.69
N TYR A 399 47.87 2.98 -46.42
CA TYR A 399 46.46 2.89 -46.01
C TYR A 399 45.80 1.51 -46.16
N THR A 400 46.36 0.57 -46.93
CA THR A 400 45.72 -0.73 -47.17
C THR A 400 45.73 -1.66 -45.94
N GLY A 401 46.63 -1.44 -44.97
CA GLY A 401 46.66 -2.18 -43.69
C GLY A 401 45.64 -1.71 -42.65
N LEU A 402 45.14 -0.48 -42.74
CA LEU A 402 44.18 0.10 -41.78
C LEU A 402 42.72 -0.28 -42.08
N VAL A 403 42.41 -0.62 -43.33
CA VAL A 403 41.05 -1.02 -43.76
C VAL A 403 40.70 -2.44 -43.26
N TYR A 404 41.68 -3.34 -43.15
CA TYR A 404 41.47 -4.68 -42.56
C TYR A 404 41.34 -4.63 -41.03
N ALA A 405 42.03 -3.71 -40.35
CA ALA A 405 41.84 -3.48 -38.92
C ALA A 405 40.45 -2.89 -38.61
N SER A 406 39.93 -1.99 -39.46
CA SER A 406 38.59 -1.41 -39.26
C SER A 406 37.45 -2.42 -39.48
N LEU A 407 37.62 -3.42 -40.34
CA LEU A 407 36.61 -4.47 -40.56
C LEU A 407 36.57 -5.49 -39.41
N ASP A 408 37.72 -5.88 -38.83
CA ASP A 408 37.75 -6.76 -37.65
C ASP A 408 37.22 -6.05 -36.41
N ASP A 409 37.53 -4.75 -36.25
CA ASP A 409 36.95 -3.92 -35.19
C ASP A 409 35.44 -3.74 -35.39
N PHE A 410 34.97 -3.54 -36.62
CA PHE A 410 33.54 -3.47 -36.93
C PHE A 410 32.82 -4.79 -36.63
N PHE A 411 33.41 -5.93 -36.98
CA PHE A 411 32.85 -7.26 -36.67
C PHE A 411 32.81 -7.54 -35.16
N ARG A 412 33.84 -7.14 -34.41
CA ARG A 412 33.88 -7.26 -32.95
C ARG A 412 32.86 -6.34 -32.28
N ILE A 413 32.68 -5.12 -32.78
CA ILE A 413 31.64 -4.19 -32.32
C ILE A 413 30.26 -4.78 -32.64
N PHE A 414 30.04 -5.30 -33.84
CA PHE A 414 28.78 -5.91 -34.25
C PHE A 414 28.41 -7.13 -33.40
N ILE A 415 29.37 -8.04 -33.15
CA ILE A 415 29.15 -9.18 -32.26
C ILE A 415 28.85 -8.71 -30.84
N ARG A 416 29.55 -7.70 -30.32
CA ARG A 416 29.29 -7.14 -28.98
C ARG A 416 27.91 -6.50 -28.88
N VAL A 417 27.49 -5.73 -29.88
CA VAL A 417 26.15 -5.12 -29.95
C VAL A 417 25.08 -6.21 -30.06
N PHE A 418 25.30 -7.24 -30.88
CA PHE A 418 24.39 -8.37 -31.02
C PHE A 418 24.24 -9.17 -29.72
N VAL A 419 25.35 -9.40 -29.01
CA VAL A 419 25.33 -10.06 -27.69
C VAL A 419 24.59 -9.22 -26.66
N ILE A 420 24.85 -7.91 -26.59
CA ILE A 420 24.13 -6.98 -25.70
C ILE A 420 22.63 -6.97 -26.01
N PHE A 421 22.26 -6.91 -27.29
CA PHE A 421 20.87 -6.93 -27.73
C PHE A 421 20.19 -8.27 -27.41
N SER A 422 20.90 -9.39 -27.56
CA SER A 422 20.41 -10.73 -27.20
C SER A 422 20.17 -10.85 -25.69
N PHE A 423 21.06 -10.31 -24.85
CA PHE A 423 20.85 -10.24 -23.40
C PHE A 423 19.64 -9.35 -23.05
N PHE A 424 19.50 -8.19 -23.70
CA PHE A 424 18.35 -7.32 -23.48
C PHE A 424 17.01 -8.01 -23.81
N ILE A 425 16.95 -8.73 -24.94
CA ILE A 425 15.76 -9.52 -25.32
C ILE A 425 15.50 -10.63 -24.29
N PHE A 426 16.53 -11.35 -23.85
CA PHE A 426 16.39 -12.40 -22.85
C PHE A 426 15.82 -11.87 -21.53
N PHE A 427 16.34 -10.75 -21.03
CA PHE A 427 15.83 -10.10 -19.82
C PHE A 427 14.43 -9.50 -20.01
N LEU A 428 14.11 -8.99 -21.20
CA LEU A 428 12.76 -8.53 -21.54
C LEU A 428 11.75 -9.69 -21.53
N ILE A 429 12.10 -10.85 -22.06
CA ILE A 429 11.26 -12.05 -22.02
C ILE A 429 11.06 -12.53 -20.58
N ILE A 430 12.13 -12.57 -19.78
CA ILE A 430 12.03 -12.89 -18.34
C ILE A 430 11.13 -11.89 -17.63
N PHE A 431 11.29 -10.59 -17.90
CA PHE A 431 10.44 -9.56 -17.32
C PHE A 431 8.97 -9.76 -17.70
N LEU A 432 8.66 -9.96 -18.99
CA LEU A 432 7.29 -10.17 -19.49
C LEU A 432 6.65 -11.47 -18.95
N THR A 433 7.44 -12.53 -18.77
CA THR A 433 6.97 -13.80 -18.21
C THR A 433 6.72 -13.70 -16.70
N LEU A 434 7.64 -13.08 -15.95
CA LEU A 434 7.42 -12.80 -14.53
C LEU A 434 6.21 -11.86 -14.35
N TRP A 435 6.10 -10.81 -15.15
CA TRP A 435 4.97 -9.88 -15.13
C TRP A 435 3.63 -10.57 -15.37
N THR A 436 3.54 -11.47 -16.36
CA THR A 436 2.30 -12.22 -16.61
C THR A 436 1.95 -13.20 -15.50
N ILE A 437 2.94 -13.80 -14.85
CA ILE A 437 2.74 -14.66 -13.67
C ILE A 437 2.22 -13.84 -12.48
N CYS A 438 2.77 -12.65 -12.21
CA CYS A 438 2.34 -11.82 -11.07
C CYS A 438 0.93 -11.22 -11.27
N LEU A 439 0.48 -10.99 -12.51
CA LEU A 439 -0.92 -10.59 -12.80
C LEU A 439 -1.93 -11.75 -12.73
N SER A 440 -1.48 -13.00 -12.63
CA SER A 440 -2.39 -14.14 -12.61
C SER A 440 -3.05 -14.30 -11.24
N CYS A 441 -4.37 -14.45 -11.22
CA CYS A 441 -5.11 -14.70 -9.98
C CYS A 441 -4.68 -16.05 -9.37
N LYS A 442 -4.15 -16.04 -8.14
CA LYS A 442 -3.71 -17.24 -7.40
C LYS A 442 -4.76 -18.36 -7.40
N TYR A 443 -6.04 -18.02 -7.30
CA TYR A 443 -7.14 -18.98 -7.20
C TYR A 443 -7.55 -19.61 -8.55
N ALA A 444 -7.00 -19.13 -9.67
CA ALA A 444 -7.26 -19.71 -10.99
C ALA A 444 -6.81 -21.18 -11.09
N ARG A 445 -5.86 -21.60 -10.25
CA ARG A 445 -5.41 -23.00 -10.12
C ARG A 445 -6.46 -23.94 -9.53
N LEU A 446 -7.34 -23.42 -8.66
CA LEU A 446 -8.44 -24.19 -8.07
C LEU A 446 -9.60 -24.27 -9.06
N SER A 447 -9.93 -23.13 -9.68
CA SER A 447 -10.93 -23.06 -10.73
C SER A 447 -10.64 -21.89 -11.67
N PRO A 448 -10.67 -22.07 -13.01
CA PRO A 448 -10.51 -20.96 -13.95
C PRO A 448 -11.56 -19.87 -13.80
N LYS A 449 -12.71 -20.18 -13.17
CA LYS A 449 -13.82 -19.25 -12.92
C LYS A 449 -13.97 -18.92 -11.43
N HIS A 450 -12.92 -19.12 -10.64
CA HIS A 450 -12.93 -18.89 -9.20
C HIS A 450 -13.42 -17.49 -8.84
N THR A 451 -14.26 -17.40 -7.82
CA THR A 451 -14.93 -16.17 -7.39
C THR A 451 -13.92 -15.10 -6.97
N MET A 452 -12.85 -15.48 -6.28
CA MET A 452 -11.73 -14.58 -5.95
C MET A 452 -11.08 -13.91 -7.17
N CYS A 453 -11.19 -14.49 -8.36
CA CYS A 453 -10.62 -13.92 -9.60
C CYS A 453 -11.59 -12.98 -10.32
N ARG A 454 -12.83 -12.87 -9.84
CA ARG A 454 -13.84 -12.01 -10.47
C ARG A 454 -13.68 -10.57 -9.98
N GLN A 455 -14.00 -9.65 -10.87
CA GLN A 455 -14.24 -8.25 -10.55
C GLN A 455 -15.71 -8.05 -10.18
N PRO A 456 -16.07 -6.97 -9.46
CA PRO A 456 -17.47 -6.60 -9.25
C PRO A 456 -18.23 -6.54 -10.57
N SER A 457 -19.50 -6.95 -10.57
CA SER A 457 -20.27 -6.96 -11.82
C SER A 457 -20.50 -5.52 -12.31
N PRO A 458 -20.12 -5.16 -13.55
CA PRO A 458 -20.27 -3.80 -14.07
C PRO A 458 -21.73 -3.38 -14.24
N THR A 459 -22.66 -4.36 -14.29
CA THR A 459 -24.10 -4.11 -14.37
C THR A 459 -24.74 -3.95 -12.99
N CYS A 460 -23.99 -4.16 -11.91
CA CYS A 460 -24.52 -3.98 -10.56
C CYS A 460 -24.37 -2.52 -10.12
N ASP A 461 -25.49 -1.83 -9.92
CA ASP A 461 -25.52 -0.50 -9.31
C ASP A 461 -25.34 -0.65 -7.79
N ILE A 462 -24.10 -0.82 -7.35
CA ILE A 462 -23.74 -1.00 -5.93
C ILE A 462 -23.73 0.35 -5.21
N HIS A 463 -24.48 0.44 -4.11
CA HIS A 463 -24.56 1.63 -3.24
C HIS A 463 -23.78 1.46 -1.93
N HIS A 464 -23.69 0.24 -1.41
CA HIS A 464 -22.89 -0.09 -0.23
C HIS A 464 -22.40 -1.53 -0.32
N THR A 465 -21.16 -1.79 0.10
CA THR A 465 -20.55 -3.13 0.02
C THR A 465 -19.53 -3.28 1.14
N GLY A 466 -19.24 -4.52 1.54
CA GLY A 466 -18.34 -4.81 2.65
C GLY A 466 -19.05 -4.88 4.00
N LEU A 467 -18.30 -5.37 4.99
CA LEU A 467 -18.73 -5.50 6.39
C LEU A 467 -17.79 -4.70 7.29
N THR A 468 -18.36 -4.07 8.31
CA THR A 468 -17.62 -3.47 9.43
C THR A 468 -17.10 -4.55 10.38
N ARG A 469 -16.11 -4.23 11.22
CA ARG A 469 -15.60 -5.14 12.25
C ARG A 469 -16.70 -5.61 13.21
N ALA A 470 -17.56 -4.69 13.64
CA ALA A 470 -18.69 -4.99 14.50
C ALA A 470 -19.65 -6.01 13.85
N GLU A 471 -19.94 -5.88 12.55
CA GLU A 471 -20.75 -6.86 11.84
C GLU A 471 -20.07 -8.23 11.76
N LYS A 472 -18.76 -8.29 11.47
CA LYS A 472 -18.01 -9.56 11.45
C LYS A 472 -18.07 -10.26 12.82
N ASP A 473 -17.83 -9.50 13.90
CA ASP A 473 -17.86 -10.01 15.27
C ASP A 473 -19.27 -10.46 15.66
N PHE A 474 -20.31 -9.66 15.37
CA PHE A 474 -21.72 -10.01 15.58
C PHE A 474 -22.08 -11.32 14.87
N ILE A 475 -21.77 -11.45 13.58
CA ILE A 475 -22.10 -12.63 12.78
C ILE A 475 -21.47 -13.88 13.40
N LEU A 476 -20.16 -13.85 13.65
CA LEU A 476 -19.43 -14.97 14.24
C LEU A 476 -20.01 -15.34 15.61
N HIS A 477 -20.24 -14.32 16.41
CA HIS A 477 -20.70 -14.47 17.77
C HIS A 477 -22.10 -15.11 17.81
N PHE A 478 -23.03 -14.60 17.00
CA PHE A 478 -24.41 -15.05 16.96
C PHE A 478 -24.52 -16.48 16.40
N HIS A 479 -23.73 -16.84 15.38
CA HIS A 479 -23.62 -18.24 14.92
C HIS A 479 -23.20 -19.18 16.05
N ASN A 480 -22.17 -18.81 16.82
CA ASN A 480 -21.71 -19.63 17.93
C ASN A 480 -22.71 -19.71 19.09
N GLN A 481 -23.51 -18.66 19.36
CA GLN A 481 -24.62 -18.76 20.33
C GLN A 481 -25.69 -19.76 19.88
N LEU A 482 -26.05 -19.73 18.60
CA LEU A 482 -27.05 -20.64 18.03
C LEU A 482 -26.54 -22.09 18.01
N ARG A 483 -25.27 -22.31 17.65
CA ARG A 483 -24.60 -23.61 17.77
C ARG A 483 -24.57 -24.11 19.21
N GLN A 484 -24.21 -23.23 20.16
CA GLN A 484 -24.24 -23.55 21.59
C GLN A 484 -25.65 -23.96 22.03
N LYS A 485 -26.69 -23.21 21.62
CA LYS A 485 -28.10 -23.53 21.94
C LYS A 485 -28.48 -24.93 21.46
N VAL A 486 -28.07 -25.34 20.25
CA VAL A 486 -28.28 -26.70 19.76
C VAL A 486 -27.47 -27.71 20.56
N ALA A 487 -26.16 -27.47 20.72
CA ALA A 487 -25.25 -28.40 21.37
C ALA A 487 -25.66 -28.72 22.82
N THR A 488 -26.11 -27.72 23.58
CA THR A 488 -26.59 -27.91 24.96
C THR A 488 -28.02 -28.44 25.05
N GLY A 489 -28.67 -28.78 23.93
CA GLY A 489 -30.05 -29.25 23.88
C GLY A 489 -31.09 -28.17 24.21
N GLY A 490 -30.74 -26.89 24.07
CA GLY A 490 -31.62 -25.74 24.26
C GLY A 490 -32.56 -25.45 23.08
N GLU A 491 -32.28 -25.98 21.90
CA GLU A 491 -33.19 -25.91 20.75
C GLU A 491 -34.24 -27.02 20.83
N LYS A 492 -35.46 -26.67 21.26
CA LYS A 492 -36.54 -27.64 21.48
C LYS A 492 -37.40 -27.88 20.25
N ARG A 493 -37.34 -27.00 19.24
CA ARG A 493 -38.13 -27.18 18.02
C ARG A 493 -37.73 -28.48 17.33
N ARG A 494 -38.72 -29.25 16.89
CA ARG A 494 -38.54 -30.55 16.20
C ARG A 494 -37.66 -31.55 16.95
N ASN A 495 -37.59 -31.41 18.29
CA ASN A 495 -36.85 -32.28 19.20
C ASN A 495 -35.36 -32.42 18.87
N GLN A 496 -34.69 -31.33 18.45
CA GLN A 496 -33.26 -31.37 18.16
C GLN A 496 -32.46 -31.93 19.35
N PRO A 497 -31.65 -32.98 19.14
CA PRO A 497 -30.83 -33.58 20.20
C PRO A 497 -29.62 -32.69 20.55
N PRO A 498 -29.06 -32.81 21.78
CA PRO A 498 -27.79 -32.18 22.11
C PRO A 498 -26.63 -32.78 21.30
N ALA A 499 -25.56 -32.01 21.13
CA ALA A 499 -24.41 -32.36 20.31
C ALA A 499 -23.16 -32.62 21.16
N SER A 500 -22.49 -33.76 20.99
CA SER A 500 -21.29 -34.12 21.74
C SER A 500 -19.98 -33.53 21.20
N ASN A 501 -19.94 -33.17 19.92
CA ASN A 501 -18.72 -32.85 19.17
C ASN A 501 -18.74 -31.49 18.43
N MET A 502 -19.73 -30.63 18.67
CA MET A 502 -19.94 -29.40 17.92
C MET A 502 -18.76 -28.41 18.07
N GLN A 503 -18.07 -28.08 16.98
CA GLN A 503 -16.94 -27.15 17.05
C GLN A 503 -17.38 -25.68 17.16
N ILE A 504 -16.57 -24.87 17.83
CA ILE A 504 -16.66 -23.40 17.77
C ILE A 504 -16.24 -22.92 16.37
N MET A 505 -17.00 -21.99 15.79
CA MET A 505 -16.61 -21.30 14.57
C MET A 505 -15.63 -20.16 14.89
N ARG A 506 -14.71 -19.92 13.96
CA ARG A 506 -13.81 -18.74 13.92
C ARG A 506 -14.05 -17.94 12.64
N TRP A 507 -13.74 -16.64 12.69
CA TRP A 507 -13.79 -15.83 11.48
C TRP A 507 -12.62 -16.18 10.55
N ASP A 508 -12.88 -16.23 9.25
CA ASP A 508 -11.90 -16.50 8.22
C ASP A 508 -11.97 -15.46 7.10
N GLU A 509 -10.91 -14.66 6.96
CA GLU A 509 -10.87 -13.56 5.99
C GLU A 509 -10.81 -14.05 4.54
N GLU A 510 -10.21 -15.21 4.25
CA GLU A 510 -10.18 -15.79 2.90
C GLU A 510 -11.61 -16.16 2.44
N LEU A 511 -12.38 -16.77 3.35
CA LEU A 511 -13.80 -17.06 3.11
C LEU A 511 -14.65 -15.80 2.97
N ALA A 512 -14.38 -14.77 3.80
CA ALA A 512 -15.11 -13.51 3.78
C ALA A 512 -14.86 -12.74 2.48
N GLN A 513 -13.62 -12.64 2.02
CA GLN A 513 -13.27 -12.02 0.74
C GLN A 513 -13.95 -12.75 -0.42
N THR A 514 -13.95 -14.08 -0.41
CA THR A 514 -14.63 -14.88 -1.43
C THR A 514 -16.15 -14.64 -1.43
N ALA A 515 -16.77 -14.60 -0.25
CA ALA A 515 -18.20 -14.30 -0.09
C ALA A 515 -18.54 -12.87 -0.55
N GLN A 516 -17.68 -11.90 -0.24
CA GLN A 516 -17.82 -10.51 -0.65
C GLN A 516 -17.74 -10.34 -2.17
N LYS A 517 -16.75 -10.99 -2.81
CA LYS A 517 -16.65 -11.01 -4.27
C LYS A 517 -17.87 -11.64 -4.94
N HIS A 518 -18.49 -12.63 -4.30
CA HIS A 518 -19.75 -13.23 -4.77
C HIS A 518 -20.93 -12.27 -4.64
N SER A 519 -21.10 -11.60 -3.50
CA SER A 519 -22.20 -10.66 -3.29
C SER A 519 -22.14 -9.47 -4.27
N GLU A 520 -20.94 -9.05 -4.66
CA GLU A 520 -20.68 -8.00 -5.66
C GLU A 520 -21.04 -8.40 -7.09
N GLN A 521 -21.37 -9.68 -7.32
CA GLN A 521 -21.95 -10.13 -8.58
C GLN A 521 -23.45 -9.82 -8.67
N CYS A 522 -24.09 -9.50 -7.53
CA CYS A 522 -25.49 -9.10 -7.42
C CYS A 522 -26.48 -10.13 -8.00
N LYS A 523 -26.08 -11.40 -7.93
CA LYS A 523 -26.87 -12.56 -8.35
C LYS A 523 -27.26 -13.36 -7.12
N PHE A 524 -28.57 -13.41 -6.85
CA PHE A 524 -29.09 -14.26 -5.78
C PHE A 524 -29.13 -15.72 -6.23
N ALA A 525 -27.97 -16.35 -6.13
CA ALA A 525 -27.72 -17.75 -6.41
C ALA A 525 -26.44 -18.18 -5.68
N HIS A 526 -26.20 -19.48 -5.57
CA HIS A 526 -24.88 -19.97 -5.20
C HIS A 526 -23.90 -19.78 -6.37
N ASP A 527 -22.65 -19.46 -6.07
CA ASP A 527 -21.57 -19.71 -7.03
C ASP A 527 -21.24 -21.21 -7.11
N CYS A 528 -20.46 -21.56 -8.13
CA CYS A 528 -20.10 -22.96 -8.33
C CYS A 528 -19.27 -23.47 -7.14
N PRO A 529 -19.44 -24.72 -6.68
CA PRO A 529 -18.71 -25.24 -5.52
C PRO A 529 -17.19 -25.06 -5.62
N LYS A 530 -16.58 -25.46 -6.75
CA LYS A 530 -15.15 -25.25 -7.03
C LYS A 530 -14.72 -23.77 -7.15
N CYS A 531 -15.67 -22.86 -7.32
CA CYS A 531 -15.38 -21.43 -7.48
C CYS A 531 -15.15 -20.72 -6.14
N ARG A 532 -15.46 -21.37 -5.01
CA ARG A 532 -15.29 -20.83 -3.66
C ARG A 532 -14.39 -21.69 -2.79
N GLU A 533 -13.78 -22.72 -3.35
CA GLU A 533 -12.86 -23.59 -2.62
C GLU A 533 -11.61 -22.84 -2.21
N VAL A 534 -11.05 -23.23 -1.07
CA VAL A 534 -9.74 -22.78 -0.63
C VAL A 534 -8.81 -23.98 -0.59
N ASP A 535 -7.50 -23.76 -0.50
CA ASP A 535 -6.53 -24.85 -0.45
C ASP A 535 -6.71 -25.79 0.74
N ARG A 536 -7.31 -25.25 1.81
CA ARG A 536 -7.41 -25.92 3.11
C ARG A 536 -8.56 -26.93 3.16
N PHE A 537 -9.66 -26.67 2.45
CA PHE A 537 -10.89 -27.47 2.52
C PHE A 537 -11.94 -27.03 1.49
N THR A 538 -12.97 -27.86 1.31
CA THR A 538 -14.19 -27.51 0.56
C THR A 538 -15.05 -26.51 1.33
N VAL A 539 -15.83 -25.70 0.62
CA VAL A 539 -16.53 -24.53 1.20
C VAL A 539 -18.04 -24.56 0.96
N GLY A 540 -18.80 -24.57 2.06
CA GLY A 540 -20.25 -24.41 2.08
C GLY A 540 -20.68 -22.96 1.92
N GLN A 541 -21.97 -22.70 1.65
CA GLN A 541 -22.46 -21.33 1.47
C GLN A 541 -23.94 -21.20 1.82
N ASN A 542 -24.28 -20.14 2.56
CA ASN A 542 -25.65 -19.65 2.72
C ASN A 542 -25.80 -18.29 2.02
N VAL A 543 -26.94 -18.06 1.37
CA VAL A 543 -27.25 -16.79 0.69
C VAL A 543 -28.62 -16.28 1.13
N TYR A 544 -28.77 -14.97 1.22
CA TYR A 544 -30.05 -14.33 1.54
C TYR A 544 -30.23 -13.04 0.74
N LEU A 545 -31.43 -12.82 0.20
CA LEU A 545 -31.77 -11.59 -0.52
C LEU A 545 -32.97 -10.90 0.13
N ARG A 546 -32.78 -9.67 0.59
CA ARG A 546 -33.89 -8.74 0.87
C ARG A 546 -34.08 -7.82 -0.33
N SER A 547 -35.33 -7.69 -0.80
CA SER A 547 -35.72 -6.79 -1.89
C SER A 547 -36.83 -5.84 -1.44
N SER A 548 -36.67 -4.54 -1.71
CA SER A 548 -37.59 -3.49 -1.26
C SER A 548 -37.76 -2.41 -2.32
N THR A 549 -38.93 -1.78 -2.38
CA THR A 549 -39.11 -0.54 -3.16
C THR A 549 -38.61 0.69 -2.41
N LYS A 550 -38.39 0.58 -1.09
CA LYS A 550 -37.88 1.65 -0.23
C LYS A 550 -36.36 1.60 -0.14
N ALA A 551 -35.70 2.72 -0.45
CA ALA A 551 -34.26 2.86 -0.25
C ALA A 551 -33.92 2.82 1.24
N ASN A 552 -32.75 2.26 1.59
CA ASN A 552 -32.21 2.18 2.94
C ASN A 552 -33.18 1.57 3.96
N GLU A 553 -34.03 0.62 3.56
CA GLU A 553 -34.88 -0.10 4.50
C GLU A 553 -34.01 -0.82 5.54
N ASP A 554 -34.34 -0.63 6.81
CA ASP A 554 -33.59 -1.25 7.90
C ASP A 554 -33.72 -2.78 7.86
N PHE A 555 -32.58 -3.45 7.76
CA PHE A 555 -32.48 -4.89 7.66
C PHE A 555 -31.08 -5.31 8.11
N SER A 556 -31.02 -6.07 9.20
CA SER A 556 -29.81 -6.41 9.94
C SER A 556 -29.37 -7.86 9.70
N TRP A 557 -28.10 -8.14 10.00
CA TRP A 557 -27.55 -9.50 10.01
C TRP A 557 -28.29 -10.44 10.96
N GLU A 558 -28.81 -9.95 12.09
CA GLU A 558 -29.63 -10.75 13.02
C GLU A 558 -30.82 -11.41 12.30
N LYS A 559 -31.57 -10.64 11.51
CA LYS A 559 -32.74 -11.13 10.77
C LYS A 559 -32.35 -12.18 9.72
N VAL A 560 -31.20 -12.00 9.06
CA VAL A 560 -30.67 -12.96 8.07
C VAL A 560 -30.31 -14.28 8.73
N ILE A 561 -29.53 -14.21 9.82
CA ILE A 561 -29.03 -15.39 10.53
C ILE A 561 -30.20 -16.15 11.17
N LEU A 562 -31.17 -15.44 11.75
CA LEU A 562 -32.40 -16.06 12.26
C LEU A 562 -33.24 -16.69 11.15
N ALA A 563 -33.35 -16.06 9.98
CA ALA A 563 -34.09 -16.65 8.86
C ALA A 563 -33.47 -17.99 8.40
N TRP A 564 -32.15 -18.11 8.38
CA TRP A 564 -31.47 -19.38 8.14
C TRP A 564 -31.65 -20.37 9.28
N TYR A 565 -31.51 -19.92 10.53
CA TYR A 565 -31.61 -20.78 11.70
C TYR A 565 -33.02 -21.33 11.95
N ASP A 566 -34.05 -20.53 11.68
CA ASP A 566 -35.45 -20.87 11.93
C ASP A 566 -35.99 -21.99 11.02
N GLU A 567 -35.25 -22.34 9.98
CA GLU A 567 -35.49 -23.55 9.18
C GLU A 567 -35.46 -24.84 10.02
N VAL A 568 -34.86 -24.81 11.22
CA VAL A 568 -34.95 -25.90 12.21
C VAL A 568 -36.39 -26.32 12.51
N ALA A 569 -37.37 -25.42 12.34
CA ALA A 569 -38.78 -25.73 12.51
C ALA A 569 -39.30 -26.80 11.53
N LEU A 570 -38.59 -27.04 10.41
CA LEU A 570 -38.93 -28.03 9.40
C LEU A 570 -38.14 -29.34 9.57
N LEU A 571 -36.96 -29.30 10.19
CA LEU A 571 -36.02 -30.43 10.25
C LEU A 571 -36.29 -31.38 11.45
N PRO A 572 -36.77 -32.62 11.24
CA PRO A 572 -36.96 -33.56 12.33
C PRO A 572 -35.63 -34.13 12.83
N ALA A 573 -35.56 -34.38 14.14
CA ALA A 573 -34.37 -34.92 14.81
C ALA A 573 -33.81 -36.21 14.18
N SER A 574 -34.65 -37.02 13.52
CA SER A 574 -34.25 -38.26 12.86
C SER A 574 -33.16 -38.06 11.80
N ILE A 575 -33.08 -36.88 11.19
CA ILE A 575 -32.12 -36.54 10.12
C ILE A 575 -30.71 -36.25 10.67
N VAL A 576 -30.59 -35.93 11.96
CA VAL A 576 -29.30 -35.53 12.55
C VAL A 576 -28.21 -36.59 12.41
N ASN A 577 -28.55 -37.88 12.50
CA ASN A 577 -27.55 -38.97 12.44
C ASN A 577 -27.22 -39.42 11.01
N SER A 578 -28.11 -39.14 10.06
CA SER A 578 -27.96 -39.54 8.67
C SER A 578 -28.68 -38.49 7.84
N PHE A 579 -27.90 -37.48 7.46
CA PHE A 579 -28.38 -36.29 6.80
C PHE A 579 -28.93 -36.63 5.43
N ASN A 580 -30.12 -36.12 5.15
CA ASN A 580 -30.76 -36.16 3.86
C ASN A 580 -31.36 -34.78 3.58
N ILE A 581 -31.41 -34.41 2.30
CA ILE A 581 -31.90 -33.09 1.89
C ILE A 581 -33.39 -32.98 2.22
N ILE A 582 -33.72 -32.03 3.09
CA ILE A 582 -35.08 -31.54 3.26
C ILE A 582 -35.14 -30.14 2.64
N PRO A 583 -36.02 -29.90 1.65
CA PRO A 583 -36.16 -28.57 1.05
C PRO A 583 -36.43 -27.50 2.11
N GLY A 584 -35.68 -26.40 2.04
CA GLY A 584 -35.80 -25.29 2.98
C GLY A 584 -35.18 -25.53 4.35
N THR A 585 -34.23 -26.48 4.49
CA THR A 585 -33.45 -26.68 5.74
C THR A 585 -31.94 -26.62 5.57
N LEU A 586 -31.47 -26.34 4.35
CA LEU A 586 -30.05 -26.42 4.01
C LEU A 586 -29.23 -25.31 4.63
N HIS A 587 -29.84 -24.16 4.96
CA HIS A 587 -29.12 -23.09 5.63
C HIS A 587 -28.92 -23.41 7.10
N TYR A 588 -29.96 -23.87 7.81
CA TYR A 588 -29.85 -24.29 9.21
C TYR A 588 -28.83 -25.40 9.39
N THR A 589 -28.90 -26.44 8.55
CA THR A 589 -28.02 -27.62 8.63
C THR A 589 -26.55 -27.24 8.47
N GLN A 590 -26.22 -26.33 7.56
CA GLN A 590 -24.86 -25.80 7.42
C GLN A 590 -24.42 -25.03 8.68
N MET A 591 -25.31 -24.22 9.29
CA MET A 591 -24.96 -23.45 10.48
C MET A 591 -24.61 -24.33 11.68
N VAL A 592 -25.21 -25.52 11.79
CA VAL A 592 -25.05 -26.45 12.92
C VAL A 592 -24.26 -27.70 12.56
N TRP A 593 -23.52 -27.67 11.45
CA TRP A 593 -22.69 -28.79 11.05
C TRP A 593 -21.46 -28.91 11.95
N TRP A 594 -21.17 -30.10 12.47
CA TRP A 594 -20.31 -30.26 13.65
C TRP A 594 -18.86 -29.85 13.43
N ASP A 595 -18.26 -30.17 12.28
CA ASP A 595 -16.86 -29.91 11.96
C ASP A 595 -16.64 -28.61 11.18
N THR A 596 -17.71 -27.95 10.72
CA THR A 596 -17.61 -26.58 10.20
C THR A 596 -17.13 -25.65 11.32
N ALA A 597 -15.87 -25.23 11.23
CA ALA A 597 -15.14 -24.51 12.27
C ALA A 597 -14.72 -23.08 11.87
N THR A 598 -15.01 -22.68 10.63
CA THR A 598 -14.71 -21.34 10.12
C THR A 598 -15.87 -20.77 9.31
N ILE A 599 -16.02 -19.45 9.37
CA ILE A 599 -17.03 -18.70 8.63
C ILE A 599 -16.45 -17.37 8.15
N GLY A 600 -16.83 -16.96 6.95
CA GLY A 600 -16.57 -15.62 6.45
C GLY A 600 -17.71 -15.15 5.56
N CYS A 601 -18.13 -13.89 5.72
CA CYS A 601 -19.34 -13.38 5.07
C CYS A 601 -19.08 -12.11 4.26
N GLY A 602 -19.95 -11.89 3.28
CA GLY A 602 -19.97 -10.75 2.37
C GLY A 602 -21.36 -10.12 2.28
N TYR A 603 -21.40 -8.81 2.03
CA TYR A 603 -22.61 -8.02 1.94
C TYR A 603 -22.52 -7.01 0.81
N THR A 604 -23.60 -6.93 0.03
CA THR A 604 -23.75 -5.90 -1.01
C THR A 604 -25.18 -5.38 -1.04
N TYR A 605 -25.32 -4.06 -0.95
CA TYR A 605 -26.54 -3.29 -1.15
C TYR A 605 -26.48 -2.61 -2.51
N TYR A 606 -27.46 -2.91 -3.37
CA TYR A 606 -27.47 -2.46 -4.75
C TYR A 606 -28.89 -2.17 -5.23
N LYS A 607 -28.98 -1.45 -6.33
CA LYS A 607 -30.25 -1.18 -7.01
C LYS A 607 -30.39 -2.04 -8.25
N ASP A 608 -31.58 -2.57 -8.45
CA ASP A 608 -31.96 -3.37 -9.61
C ASP A 608 -33.34 -2.92 -10.10
N GLY A 609 -33.34 -2.06 -11.12
CA GLY A 609 -34.53 -1.39 -11.61
C GLY A 609 -35.22 -0.54 -10.53
N LYS A 610 -36.45 -0.93 -10.16
CA LYS A 610 -37.25 -0.27 -9.12
C LYS A 610 -36.97 -0.77 -7.70
N PHE A 611 -36.15 -1.82 -7.55
CA PHE A 611 -35.91 -2.48 -6.28
C PHE A 611 -34.52 -2.16 -5.73
N TRP A 612 -34.48 -1.93 -4.43
CA TRP A 612 -33.30 -1.89 -3.61
C TRP A 612 -33.09 -3.25 -2.97
N LYS A 613 -31.93 -3.85 -3.24
CA LYS A 613 -31.61 -5.23 -2.90
C LYS A 613 -30.41 -5.27 -1.96
N LYS A 614 -30.53 -6.08 -0.91
CA LYS A 614 -29.47 -6.40 0.05
C LYS A 614 -29.17 -7.89 -0.07
N LEU A 615 -27.99 -8.23 -0.61
CA LEU A 615 -27.52 -9.60 -0.77
C LEU A 615 -26.48 -9.91 0.30
N PHE A 616 -26.77 -10.95 1.08
CA PHE A 616 -25.92 -11.45 2.15
C PHE A 616 -25.43 -12.83 1.76
N VAL A 617 -24.13 -13.08 1.95
CA VAL A 617 -23.47 -14.35 1.62
C VAL A 617 -22.60 -14.73 2.80
N CYS A 618 -22.68 -15.98 3.27
CA CYS A 618 -21.72 -16.54 4.22
C CYS A 618 -21.15 -17.82 3.64
N ASN A 619 -19.83 -17.92 3.62
CA ASN A 619 -19.08 -19.12 3.27
C ASN A 619 -18.62 -19.85 4.54
N TYR A 620 -18.67 -21.17 4.52
CA TYR A 620 -18.47 -22.03 5.69
C TYR A 620 -17.39 -23.08 5.41
N GLY A 621 -16.46 -23.25 6.34
CA GLY A 621 -15.30 -24.11 6.17
C GLY A 621 -14.99 -24.99 7.39
N PRO A 622 -14.73 -26.30 7.22
CA PRO A 622 -15.04 -27.10 6.03
C PRO A 622 -16.55 -27.10 5.71
N ASN A 623 -16.90 -27.43 4.46
CA ASN A 623 -18.27 -27.57 3.99
C ASN A 623 -19.06 -28.60 4.80
N GLY A 624 -20.33 -28.31 5.08
CA GLY A 624 -21.26 -29.27 5.67
C GLY A 624 -22.21 -29.90 4.64
N ASN A 625 -23.35 -30.37 5.14
CA ASN A 625 -24.46 -30.91 4.33
C ASN A 625 -24.05 -32.11 3.44
N TRP A 626 -23.14 -32.95 3.93
CA TRP A 626 -22.76 -34.19 3.28
C TRP A 626 -23.87 -35.22 3.42
N LEU A 627 -24.34 -35.74 2.29
CA LEU A 627 -25.38 -36.78 2.27
C LEU A 627 -24.92 -38.00 3.05
N ASP A 628 -25.85 -38.60 3.78
CA ASP A 628 -25.68 -39.80 4.59
C ASP A 628 -24.73 -39.65 5.80
N GLU A 629 -24.10 -38.47 6.00
CA GLU A 629 -23.29 -38.17 7.18
C GLU A 629 -24.12 -37.61 8.35
N ALA A 630 -23.58 -37.67 9.56
CA ALA A 630 -24.21 -37.04 10.70
C ALA A 630 -23.97 -35.52 10.68
N MET A 631 -25.04 -34.73 10.88
CA MET A 631 -24.92 -33.28 11.07
C MET A 631 -24.05 -32.95 12.28
N TYR A 632 -24.26 -33.71 13.37
CA TYR A 632 -23.46 -33.71 14.58
C TYR A 632 -23.75 -34.99 15.37
N ASN A 633 -22.81 -35.40 16.23
CA ASN A 633 -23.00 -36.58 17.06
C ASN A 633 -23.94 -36.24 18.22
N ARG A 634 -24.92 -37.11 18.45
CA ARG A 634 -25.84 -36.97 19.59
C ARG A 634 -25.13 -37.38 20.87
N GLY A 635 -25.19 -36.55 21.89
CA GLY A 635 -24.68 -36.91 23.21
C GLY A 635 -24.55 -35.73 24.16
N PRO A 636 -24.05 -35.96 25.38
CA PRO A 636 -23.76 -34.88 26.31
C PRO A 636 -22.79 -33.88 25.69
N PRO A 637 -22.99 -32.56 25.89
CA PRO A 637 -22.14 -31.54 25.29
C PRO A 637 -20.66 -31.78 25.62
N CYS A 638 -19.79 -31.61 24.64
CA CYS A 638 -18.34 -31.80 24.74
C CYS A 638 -17.85 -33.23 25.10
N SER A 639 -18.72 -34.24 25.16
CA SER A 639 -18.30 -35.61 25.49
C SER A 639 -17.46 -36.28 24.41
N GLU A 640 -17.50 -35.77 23.17
CA GLU A 640 -16.78 -36.32 22.01
C GLU A 640 -16.06 -35.20 21.25
N CYS A 641 -15.46 -34.24 21.96
CA CYS A 641 -14.68 -33.20 21.30
C CYS A 641 -13.55 -33.81 20.44
N PRO A 642 -13.34 -33.31 19.20
CA PRO A 642 -12.30 -33.81 18.32
C PRO A 642 -10.91 -33.75 18.95
N SER A 643 -10.00 -34.63 18.50
CA SER A 643 -8.61 -34.66 18.97
C SER A 643 -7.95 -33.28 18.85
N GLY A 644 -7.29 -32.83 19.93
CA GLY A 644 -6.69 -31.49 19.99
C GLY A 644 -7.66 -30.36 20.37
N SER A 645 -8.91 -30.69 20.70
CA SER A 645 -9.90 -29.73 21.20
C SER A 645 -10.45 -30.14 22.56
N ARG A 646 -10.96 -29.15 23.32
CA ARG A 646 -11.62 -29.32 24.62
C ARG A 646 -12.88 -28.49 24.68
N CYS A 647 -13.71 -28.74 25.68
CA CYS A 647 -14.91 -27.91 25.90
C CYS A 647 -14.52 -26.44 26.09
N SER A 648 -15.14 -25.56 25.31
CA SER A 648 -14.90 -24.13 25.33
C SER A 648 -15.44 -23.53 26.63
N LYS A 649 -14.61 -22.69 27.26
CA LYS A 649 -15.04 -21.87 28.40
C LYS A 649 -15.97 -20.73 27.98
N ARG A 650 -15.79 -20.21 26.74
CA ARG A 650 -16.54 -19.07 26.18
C ARG A 650 -17.92 -19.45 25.65
N TYR A 651 -18.01 -20.61 25.00
CA TYR A 651 -19.25 -21.17 24.47
C TYR A 651 -19.44 -22.57 25.03
N PHE A 652 -20.08 -22.64 26.20
CA PHE A 652 -20.34 -23.90 26.88
C PHE A 652 -21.04 -24.91 25.95
N GLY A 653 -20.52 -26.14 25.90
CA GLY A 653 -21.05 -27.19 25.02
C GLY A 653 -20.45 -27.23 23.61
N LEU A 654 -19.62 -26.25 23.23
CA LEU A 654 -18.83 -26.28 21.99
C LEU A 654 -17.38 -26.71 22.23
N CYS A 655 -16.78 -27.36 21.25
CA CYS A 655 -15.38 -27.77 21.25
C CYS A 655 -14.49 -26.66 20.67
N GLY A 656 -13.47 -26.24 21.41
CA GLY A 656 -12.47 -25.26 21.00
C GLY A 656 -11.05 -25.84 21.07
N ILE A 657 -10.15 -25.33 20.23
CA ILE A 657 -8.74 -25.78 20.22
C ILE A 657 -8.10 -25.44 21.57
N VAL A 658 -7.29 -26.38 22.07
CA VAL A 658 -6.57 -26.30 23.36
C VAL A 658 -5.51 -25.22 23.35
#